data_AF-A0A011QU87-F1
#
_entry.id   AF-A0A011QU87-F1
#
_cell.length_a   1.000
_cell.length_b   1.000
_cell.length_c   1.000
_cell.angle_alpha   90.00
_cell.angle_beta   90.00
_cell.angle_gamma   90.00
#
_symmetry.space_group_name_H-M   'P 1'
#
loop_
_entity.id
_entity.type
_entity.pdbx_description
1 polymer ?
#
loop_
_entity_poly.entity_id
_entity_poly.type
_entity_poly.pdbx_seq_one_letter_code
_entity_poly.pdbx_strand_id
1 'polypeptide(L)'
;MYYSSQRKANIKKIIVASMFASTILGAEQALAQESEPAVQSEGPDSSLENFNELIVTSMDSELSETGLSQLHKGISYHLKQQYEDAETTYSDLLDNHSLNDQLRGLIETLQSLSIEQVDLDEESINEYEHVDTAFAENLLQLLKATVDESGEDESEVLIETIEGKEDTEDTEETSLESDDELAEEEKGMAETEDQLNDDEPSESIVESEKESTDKELELEESDATEEQEKDDDRDKELKEEKEQLFARFSVQSSSSRPTAHTLYTNSINADTASGAWHYANELNKHYPNDYRITEAFEAASHRIFSLAQSNHRNRNYRTATMYYNQLLNQPHVPSNIKASLNTLITMANSEVRLGFASTYYTNTIDANTATSAWNAAMEYKNLYPTDGRLSEAVNAAGQRIFAMGRSSQRSNRFELALQYYALLLEEELLDQNLLDEALVRYAEVSKEINTSETDLFYDTINASSATEAWNNLGRLIARFPNHSRMTEAVDHASARIYAMGRSNHRSGRQATAQLYYSWLLAESRVNEEMRTLTAAHLEQVNNGWEFRTPEDYLRDTISAPIASEAWAVATEGMRVFPAHSDVQASLNAAADRIYALGQSNHRRGNFNAALMYYNQLVSHNHVLPNIKTEAQVLIKQAENRRELTTASQFYTQSMNAGSASQAWDIANEGLTYYPGQSSLVEALRSAADRVLSLGENSHKQGNFSTALIYYNRLLNNDNITHAMRTRVESYRYLATNHLYLTNMIIRESPYSTSFEAAVDRQMALRAKPQASHNGGWRNASREEVIRYMDPNNILPSDMSDLTNMFTTARIIVDVLNVRSGPGTSHSVVGSVSRGQEFTIIDEQSGWYKIGFNGSEAWISGSANHVSANREMLQFLNLQGSVGVSVENLNRELRNAGILEGQGAAFRQASIEADVNEIYLISHAILETGRGSSRLATGVLVDEVNGQPVTPRVVYNMFGIGAVDHAPVRLGAERAYIEGWFTPEISIIEGAKWISRSYVNHSTYRQNTLYKMRWNPAMPGVHQYATDVGWASKQTSMLRSIIGYSLMDNLILNFDIPKYQ
;
A
#
# COMPACT_ATOMS: atom_id res chain seq x y z
N MET A 1 14.94 25.41 38.53
CA MET A 1 13.99 24.90 39.55
C MET A 1 12.54 24.83 39.08
N TYR A 2 12.01 25.75 38.26
CA TYR A 2 10.89 25.43 37.36
C TYR A 2 11.43 25.40 35.92
N TYR A 3 12.29 24.41 35.66
CA TYR A 3 13.00 24.23 34.38
C TYR A 3 12.49 23.00 33.61
N SER A 4 12.03 21.96 34.32
CA SER A 4 11.75 20.64 33.73
C SER A 4 10.34 20.45 33.14
N SER A 5 9.29 21.02 33.74
CA SER A 5 7.91 20.54 33.50
C SER A 5 7.21 21.04 32.21
N GLN A 6 7.27 22.35 31.92
CA GLN A 6 6.37 22.96 30.91
C GLN A 6 7.03 23.23 29.54
N ARG A 7 8.35 23.42 29.49
CA ARG A 7 9.06 23.90 28.29
C ARG A 7 9.36 22.77 27.28
N LYS A 8 9.68 21.58 27.78
CA LYS A 8 9.95 20.37 26.98
C LYS A 8 8.68 19.73 26.44
N ALA A 9 7.67 19.61 27.32
CA ALA A 9 6.43 18.92 27.04
C ALA A 9 5.62 19.57 25.91
N ASN A 10 5.51 20.91 25.89
CA ASN A 10 4.60 21.60 24.96
C ASN A 10 5.22 21.89 23.58
N ILE A 11 6.51 22.24 23.50
CA ILE A 11 7.15 22.56 22.21
C ILE A 11 7.20 21.32 21.30
N LYS A 12 7.35 20.14 21.89
CA LYS A 12 7.44 18.87 21.16
C LYS A 12 6.09 18.34 20.71
N LYS A 13 5.15 18.27 21.67
CA LYS A 13 3.75 17.88 21.47
C LYS A 13 3.10 18.64 20.30
N ILE A 14 3.46 19.90 20.10
CA ILE A 14 2.99 20.73 18.96
C ILE A 14 3.67 20.36 17.64
N ILE A 15 4.97 20.08 17.61
CA ILE A 15 5.71 19.70 16.39
C ILE A 15 5.27 18.31 15.88
N VAL A 16 4.98 17.35 16.77
CA VAL A 16 4.48 16.01 16.40
C VAL A 16 3.06 16.07 15.82
N ALA A 17 2.17 16.82 16.48
CA ALA A 17 0.83 17.10 15.96
C ALA A 17 0.89 17.79 14.58
N SER A 18 1.95 18.55 14.30
CA SER A 18 2.18 19.22 13.01
C SER A 18 2.74 18.29 11.92
N MET A 19 3.34 17.15 12.27
CA MET A 19 3.93 16.19 11.31
C MET A 19 3.04 14.96 11.04
N PHE A 20 2.08 14.65 11.90
CA PHE A 20 1.06 13.61 11.65
C PHE A 20 -0.25 14.15 11.03
N ALA A 21 -0.56 15.44 11.21
CA ALA A 21 -1.67 16.09 10.49
C ALA A 21 -1.43 16.18 8.96
N SER A 22 -0.17 16.15 8.52
CA SER A 22 0.22 16.08 7.10
C SER A 22 -0.01 14.73 6.43
N THR A 23 -0.38 13.67 7.17
CA THR A 23 -0.39 12.30 6.61
C THR A 23 -1.57 11.42 7.08
N ILE A 24 -2.74 12.02 7.36
CA ILE A 24 -4.01 11.27 7.24
C ILE A 24 -4.71 11.65 5.93
N LEU A 25 -4.13 11.12 4.84
CA LEU A 25 -4.85 10.58 3.67
C LEU A 25 -5.90 11.48 2.99
N GLY A 26 -5.49 12.29 2.02
CA GLY A 26 -6.23 12.43 0.75
C GLY A 26 -7.71 12.87 0.78
N ALA A 27 -8.18 13.56 1.81
CA ALA A 27 -9.61 13.89 1.98
C ALA A 27 -10.05 15.26 1.43
N GLU A 28 -9.20 16.02 0.73
CA GLU A 28 -9.59 17.33 0.17
C GLU A 28 -10.57 17.26 -1.02
N GLN A 29 -10.74 16.10 -1.67
CA GLN A 29 -11.60 15.98 -2.86
C GLN A 29 -13.11 15.86 -2.58
N ALA A 30 -13.56 15.84 -1.31
CA ALA A 30 -14.95 15.54 -0.96
C ALA A 30 -15.89 16.76 -0.76
N LEU A 31 -15.37 17.96 -0.49
CA LEU A 31 -16.20 19.11 -0.03
C LEU A 31 -16.19 20.35 -0.95
N ALA A 32 -15.53 20.29 -2.11
CA ALA A 32 -15.36 21.43 -3.03
C ALA A 32 -16.44 21.56 -4.13
N GLN A 33 -17.70 21.19 -3.87
CA GLN A 33 -18.85 21.55 -4.71
C GLN A 33 -20.14 21.77 -3.89
N GLU A 34 -20.51 23.04 -3.63
CA GLU A 34 -21.85 23.60 -3.97
C GLU A 34 -22.02 25.09 -3.59
N SER A 35 -22.29 25.92 -4.62
CA SER A 35 -23.00 27.23 -4.59
C SER A 35 -22.43 28.45 -3.83
N GLU A 36 -21.86 29.38 -4.60
CA GLU A 36 -22.00 30.84 -4.44
C GLU A 36 -23.45 31.30 -4.78
N PRO A 37 -23.94 32.56 -4.51
CA PRO A 37 -23.22 33.82 -4.77
C PRO A 37 -23.50 35.08 -3.89
N ALA A 38 -22.68 36.12 -4.12
CA ALA A 38 -23.07 37.53 -4.41
C ALA A 38 -22.58 38.71 -3.52
N VAL A 39 -21.45 39.31 -3.95
CA VAL A 39 -21.16 40.77 -4.18
C VAL A 39 -21.38 41.83 -3.05
N GLN A 40 -20.30 42.48 -2.57
CA GLN A 40 -19.94 43.91 -2.85
C GLN A 40 -18.63 44.40 -2.16
N SER A 41 -17.67 44.87 -2.99
CA SER A 41 -16.69 45.99 -2.83
C SER A 41 -16.21 46.43 -1.42
N GLU A 42 -14.92 46.61 -1.08
CA GLU A 42 -13.77 47.24 -1.75
C GLU A 42 -12.43 46.69 -1.17
N GLY A 43 -11.29 46.77 -1.88
CA GLY A 43 -9.95 46.38 -1.36
C GLY A 43 -9.12 47.59 -0.89
N PRO A 44 -7.76 47.56 -0.97
CA PRO A 44 -6.84 46.41 -1.07
C PRO A 44 -5.59 46.53 -0.14
N ASP A 45 -4.92 45.42 0.23
CA ASP A 45 -3.44 45.43 0.38
C ASP A 45 -2.82 44.00 0.39
N SER A 46 -1.52 43.99 0.07
CA SER A 46 -0.45 42.96 0.17
C SER A 46 -0.57 41.89 1.29
N SER A 47 -0.01 40.67 1.19
CA SER A 47 1.37 40.31 0.80
C SER A 47 1.62 38.78 0.74
N LEU A 48 2.54 38.36 -0.15
CA LEU A 48 3.52 37.26 0.00
C LEU A 48 3.09 35.79 0.28
N GLU A 49 3.38 34.94 -0.71
CA GLU A 49 4.14 33.66 -0.63
C GLU A 49 5.01 33.45 0.63
N ASN A 50 5.39 32.26 1.10
CA ASN A 50 5.30 30.85 0.65
C ASN A 50 5.74 29.97 1.85
N PHE A 51 5.41 28.66 1.88
CA PHE A 51 6.39 27.60 2.25
C PHE A 51 5.85 26.19 1.90
N ASN A 52 6.73 25.33 1.37
CA ASN A 52 6.37 24.07 0.70
C ASN A 52 6.22 22.84 1.60
N GLU A 53 5.40 21.92 1.08
CA GLU A 53 5.35 20.44 1.18
C GLU A 53 6.35 19.68 2.08
N LEU A 54 5.78 18.73 2.82
CA LEU A 54 6.39 17.43 3.15
C LEU A 54 5.33 16.35 2.88
N ILE A 55 5.58 15.39 1.98
CA ILE A 55 4.65 14.25 1.73
C ILE A 55 5.34 12.95 2.15
N VAL A 56 4.75 12.28 3.13
CA VAL A 56 5.12 10.92 3.58
C VAL A 56 4.21 9.91 2.88
N THR A 57 4.73 8.73 2.55
CA THR A 57 3.94 7.65 1.94
C THR A 57 2.81 7.17 2.86
N SER A 58 1.64 6.95 2.27
CA SER A 58 0.34 6.78 2.94
C SER A 58 0.16 5.48 3.75
N MET A 59 -0.32 5.60 4.99
CA MET A 59 -0.92 4.51 5.77
C MET A 59 -2.44 4.45 5.52
N ASP A 60 -2.98 3.58 4.67
CA ASP A 60 -4.43 3.54 4.41
C ASP A 60 -5.25 3.22 5.69
N SER A 61 -6.18 4.11 6.05
CA SER A 61 -7.20 3.89 7.07
C SER A 61 -8.46 4.71 6.76
N GLU A 62 -9.59 4.03 6.54
CA GLU A 62 -10.88 4.68 6.27
C GLU A 62 -11.57 5.11 7.58
N LEU A 63 -11.09 6.19 8.18
CA LEU A 63 -11.86 6.91 9.20
C LEU A 63 -12.90 7.81 8.53
N SER A 64 -14.14 7.75 9.00
CA SER A 64 -15.15 8.76 8.63
C SER A 64 -14.70 10.17 9.04
N GLU A 65 -15.13 11.21 8.32
CA GLU A 65 -14.83 12.62 8.64
C GLU A 65 -15.15 12.97 10.10
N THR A 66 -16.25 12.43 10.63
CA THR A 66 -16.64 12.58 12.04
C THR A 66 -15.62 11.95 13.00
N GLY A 67 -15.06 10.78 12.66
CA GLY A 67 -14.00 10.12 13.42
C GLY A 67 -12.69 10.90 13.40
N LEU A 68 -12.28 11.42 12.23
CA LEU A 68 -11.11 12.28 12.10
C LEU A 68 -11.25 13.57 12.93
N SER A 69 -12.44 14.18 12.90
CA SER A 69 -12.75 15.38 13.68
C SER A 69 -12.67 15.12 15.20
N GLN A 70 -13.21 14.00 15.68
CA GLN A 70 -13.09 13.63 17.10
C GLN A 70 -11.65 13.30 17.49
N LEU A 71 -10.89 12.60 16.63
CA LEU A 71 -9.48 12.25 16.91
C LEU A 71 -8.63 13.51 17.09
N HIS A 72 -8.76 14.46 16.17
CA HIS A 72 -8.10 15.77 16.27
C HIS A 72 -8.49 16.53 17.54
N LYS A 73 -9.74 16.39 17.98
CA LYS A 73 -10.29 17.03 19.18
C LYS A 73 -9.77 16.39 20.47
N GLY A 74 -9.69 15.07 20.56
CA GLY A 74 -9.11 14.33 21.68
C GLY A 74 -7.62 14.65 21.84
N ILE A 75 -6.87 14.63 20.73
CA ILE A 75 -5.47 15.09 20.70
C ILE A 75 -5.37 16.54 21.17
N SER A 76 -6.22 17.44 20.66
CA SER A 76 -6.24 18.85 21.11
C SER A 76 -6.51 19.04 22.60
N TYR A 77 -7.37 18.22 23.22
CA TYR A 77 -7.60 18.24 24.66
C TYR A 77 -6.39 17.70 25.44
N HIS A 78 -5.79 16.59 24.99
CA HIS A 78 -4.60 16.01 25.61
C HIS A 78 -3.40 16.98 25.57
N LEU A 79 -3.20 17.64 24.43
CA LEU A 79 -2.18 18.69 24.25
C LEU A 79 -2.39 19.89 25.18
N LYS A 80 -3.64 20.21 25.52
CA LYS A 80 -4.02 21.29 26.45
C LYS A 80 -4.06 20.87 27.92
N GLN A 81 -3.62 19.66 28.24
CA GLN A 81 -3.65 19.07 29.60
C GLN A 81 -5.09 18.93 30.15
N GLN A 82 -6.08 18.86 29.27
CA GLN A 82 -7.49 18.56 29.60
C GLN A 82 -7.71 17.05 29.52
N TYR A 83 -7.04 16.30 30.40
CA TYR A 83 -6.93 14.84 30.29
C TYR A 83 -8.28 14.13 30.34
N GLU A 84 -9.22 14.57 31.20
CA GLU A 84 -10.56 13.97 31.35
C GLU A 84 -11.41 14.13 30.06
N ASP A 85 -11.35 15.29 29.40
CA ASP A 85 -11.99 15.55 28.10
C ASP A 85 -11.33 14.73 26.97
N ALA A 86 -10.00 14.57 27.03
CA ALA A 86 -9.22 13.82 26.05
C ALA A 86 -9.48 12.32 26.14
N GLU A 87 -9.41 11.75 27.36
CA GLU A 87 -9.67 10.35 27.67
C GLU A 87 -11.09 9.95 27.25
N THR A 88 -12.08 10.80 27.53
CA THR A 88 -13.46 10.63 27.04
C THR A 88 -13.51 10.56 25.51
N THR A 89 -12.88 11.53 24.83
CA THR A 89 -12.90 11.60 23.35
C THR A 89 -12.16 10.42 22.71
N TYR A 90 -11.09 9.93 23.34
CA TYR A 90 -10.33 8.76 22.90
C TYR A 90 -11.09 7.45 23.09
N SER A 91 -11.79 7.27 24.22
CA SER A 91 -12.64 6.09 24.46
C SER A 91 -13.80 6.03 23.46
N ASP A 92 -14.46 7.17 23.17
CA ASP A 92 -15.51 7.28 22.15
C ASP A 92 -15.02 6.86 20.73
N LEU A 93 -13.72 6.97 20.45
CA LEU A 93 -13.10 6.52 19.20
C LEU A 93 -12.70 5.04 19.24
N LEU A 94 -12.18 4.56 20.37
CA LEU A 94 -11.73 3.18 20.53
C LEU A 94 -12.87 2.15 20.49
N ASP A 95 -14.08 2.56 20.87
CA ASP A 95 -15.30 1.74 20.71
C ASP A 95 -15.72 1.54 19.23
N ASN A 96 -15.10 2.26 18.28
CA ASN A 96 -15.31 2.04 16.87
C ASN A 96 -14.47 0.84 16.35
N HIS A 97 -15.13 -0.30 16.18
CA HIS A 97 -14.55 -1.55 15.66
C HIS A 97 -13.95 -1.48 14.22
N SER A 98 -13.96 -0.33 13.55
CA SER A 98 -13.31 -0.12 12.24
C SER A 98 -12.03 0.73 12.30
N LEU A 99 -11.55 1.13 13.48
CA LEU A 99 -10.23 1.77 13.58
C LEU A 99 -9.13 0.80 13.14
N ASN A 100 -8.17 1.27 12.33
CA ASN A 100 -6.96 0.50 12.02
C ASN A 100 -6.21 0.21 13.32
N ASP A 101 -5.82 -1.06 13.56
CA ASP A 101 -5.17 -1.52 14.79
C ASP A 101 -3.91 -0.70 15.17
N GLN A 102 -3.16 -0.17 14.19
CA GLN A 102 -2.02 0.71 14.45
C GLN A 102 -2.43 2.07 15.03
N LEU A 103 -3.54 2.64 14.51
CA LEU A 103 -4.11 3.88 15.02
C LEU A 103 -4.80 3.66 16.37
N ARG A 104 -5.37 2.46 16.56
CA ARG A 104 -5.96 2.01 17.82
C ARG A 104 -4.90 1.94 18.92
N GLY A 105 -3.79 1.25 18.65
CA GLY A 105 -2.63 1.20 19.54
C GLY A 105 -2.09 2.58 19.87
N LEU A 106 -1.98 3.50 18.89
CA LEU A 106 -1.56 4.89 19.15
C LEU A 106 -2.49 5.62 20.14
N ILE A 107 -3.81 5.42 20.05
CA ILE A 107 -4.77 6.06 20.97
C ILE A 107 -4.75 5.39 22.34
N GLU A 108 -4.65 4.06 22.41
CA GLU A 108 -4.51 3.30 23.66
C GLU A 108 -3.22 3.71 24.41
N THR A 109 -2.09 3.86 23.71
CA THR A 109 -0.83 4.39 24.28
C THR A 109 -0.97 5.86 24.72
N LEU A 110 -1.66 6.72 23.96
CA LEU A 110 -1.91 8.10 24.38
C LEU A 110 -2.85 8.21 25.60
N GLN A 111 -3.72 7.23 25.81
CA GLN A 111 -4.52 7.10 27.03
C GLN A 111 -3.68 6.60 28.21
N SER A 112 -2.92 5.50 28.08
CA SER A 112 -2.10 4.98 29.19
C SER A 112 -1.12 6.03 29.72
N LEU A 113 -0.46 6.76 28.81
CA LEU A 113 0.44 7.87 29.14
C LEU A 113 -0.23 9.06 29.83
N SER A 114 -1.57 9.20 29.76
CA SER A 114 -2.31 10.22 30.52
C SER A 114 -2.62 9.81 31.96
N ILE A 115 -2.65 8.50 32.25
CA ILE A 115 -3.13 7.95 33.53
C ILE A 115 -2.02 7.91 34.59
N GLU A 116 -0.77 7.64 34.21
CA GLU A 116 0.31 7.37 35.19
C GLU A 116 1.28 8.54 35.46
N GLN A 117 1.25 9.65 34.68
CA GLN A 117 2.25 10.75 34.77
C GLN A 117 3.71 10.27 34.73
N VAL A 118 4.08 9.50 33.71
CA VAL A 118 5.43 8.93 33.53
C VAL A 118 6.28 9.83 32.61
N ASP A 119 7.55 10.03 32.97
CA ASP A 119 8.56 10.66 32.10
C ASP A 119 9.01 9.66 31.01
N LEU A 120 9.09 10.10 29.76
CA LEU A 120 9.14 9.23 28.57
C LEU A 120 10.57 8.94 28.08
N ASP A 121 10.95 7.67 27.98
CA ASP A 121 12.21 7.18 27.38
C ASP A 121 12.05 5.99 26.39
N GLU A 122 13.18 5.45 25.92
CA GLU A 122 13.30 4.47 24.82
C GLU A 122 12.86 3.06 25.22
N GLU A 123 13.12 2.64 26.46
CA GLU A 123 12.69 1.33 26.96
C GLU A 123 11.21 1.35 27.31
N SER A 124 10.72 2.43 27.94
CA SER A 124 9.32 2.58 28.35
C SER A 124 8.30 2.51 27.19
N ILE A 125 8.70 2.90 25.98
CA ILE A 125 7.84 2.85 24.78
C ILE A 125 7.85 1.46 24.12
N ASN A 126 8.96 0.72 24.24
CA ASN A 126 9.13 -0.59 23.62
C ASN A 126 8.55 -1.76 24.45
N GLU A 127 8.26 -1.58 25.75
CA GLU A 127 7.58 -2.60 26.57
C GLU A 127 6.10 -2.81 26.20
N TYR A 128 5.46 -1.85 25.52
CA TYR A 128 4.09 -2.01 25.06
C TYR A 128 4.03 -2.96 23.86
N GLU A 129 3.59 -4.20 24.12
CA GLU A 129 3.66 -5.45 23.33
C GLU A 129 3.12 -5.38 21.87
N HIS A 130 2.67 -4.22 21.38
CA HIS A 130 2.03 -3.99 20.08
C HIS A 130 2.66 -2.84 19.25
N VAL A 131 3.76 -2.25 19.70
CA VAL A 131 4.49 -1.19 18.96
C VAL A 131 5.69 -1.80 18.23
N ASP A 132 5.75 -1.63 16.90
CA ASP A 132 6.95 -2.01 16.12
C ASP A 132 8.10 -1.05 16.44
N THR A 133 9.28 -1.61 16.69
CA THR A 133 10.60 -0.96 16.73
C THR A 133 10.74 0.27 15.82
N ALA A 134 10.39 0.18 14.54
CA ALA A 134 10.51 1.30 13.61
C ALA A 134 9.56 2.48 13.91
N PHE A 135 8.44 2.23 14.57
CA PHE A 135 7.50 3.26 15.02
C PHE A 135 7.92 3.86 16.37
N ALA A 136 8.44 3.01 17.28
CA ALA A 136 9.00 3.44 18.57
C ALA A 136 10.22 4.37 18.38
N GLU A 137 11.17 4.01 17.51
CA GLU A 137 12.34 4.84 17.19
C GLU A 137 11.93 6.22 16.63
N ASN A 138 10.91 6.28 15.78
CA ASN A 138 10.38 7.53 15.23
C ASN A 138 9.70 8.38 16.32
N LEU A 139 8.85 7.78 17.16
CA LEU A 139 8.23 8.47 18.29
C LEU A 139 9.29 8.99 19.27
N LEU A 140 10.43 8.29 19.40
CA LEU A 140 11.46 8.63 20.34
C LEU A 140 12.52 9.63 19.86
N GLN A 141 12.97 9.55 18.61
CA GLN A 141 13.83 10.59 18.04
C GLN A 141 13.13 11.96 18.15
N LEU A 142 11.82 11.92 17.94
CA LEU A 142 10.85 12.98 18.14
C LEU A 142 10.60 13.32 19.63
N LEU A 143 10.83 12.39 20.58
CA LEU A 143 10.91 12.58 22.05
C LEU A 143 12.29 12.93 22.62
N LYS A 144 13.36 12.96 21.83
CA LYS A 144 14.68 13.50 22.23
C LYS A 144 14.80 15.00 21.88
N ALA A 145 14.27 15.46 20.75
CA ALA A 145 14.39 16.82 20.17
C ALA A 145 13.85 18.06 20.96
N THR A 146 13.53 17.93 22.26
CA THR A 146 13.21 19.04 23.19
C THR A 146 13.66 18.74 24.62
N VAL A 147 14.50 17.71 24.85
CA VAL A 147 14.97 17.35 26.20
C VAL A 147 16.28 18.07 26.60
N ASP A 148 16.47 19.31 26.12
CA ASP A 148 17.31 20.33 26.77
C ASP A 148 16.41 21.56 27.01
N GLU A 149 15.83 21.76 28.20
CA GLU A 149 16.50 22.07 29.47
C GLU A 149 16.20 21.12 30.66
N SER A 150 17.23 20.57 31.33
CA SER A 150 17.19 19.64 32.50
C SER A 150 16.53 18.27 32.26
N GLY A 151 17.21 17.13 32.18
CA GLY A 151 18.64 16.85 32.43
C GLY A 151 18.76 15.80 33.53
N GLU A 152 19.81 14.98 33.43
CA GLU A 152 20.24 13.95 34.40
C GLU A 152 19.24 12.77 34.47
N ASP A 153 19.60 11.62 33.90
CA ASP A 153 20.44 10.56 34.52
C ASP A 153 19.57 9.68 35.43
N GLU A 154 19.69 8.35 35.48
CA GLU A 154 20.68 7.42 34.92
C GLU A 154 20.14 5.99 35.14
N SER A 155 20.58 5.00 34.36
CA SER A 155 20.89 3.63 34.86
C SER A 155 19.71 2.71 35.34
N GLU A 156 19.72 1.38 35.19
CA GLU A 156 20.66 0.47 34.53
C GLU A 156 20.12 -0.99 34.50
N VAL A 157 20.28 -1.66 33.34
CA VAL A 157 20.98 -2.96 33.17
C VAL A 157 20.29 -4.32 33.46
N LEU A 158 20.55 -5.24 32.50
CA LEU A 158 20.60 -6.73 32.46
C LEU A 158 19.68 -7.29 31.37
N ILE A 159 20.06 -8.10 30.35
CA ILE A 159 21.25 -8.84 29.88
C ILE A 159 20.96 -9.08 28.36
N GLU A 160 21.86 -9.06 27.37
CA GLU A 160 23.19 -9.68 27.28
C GLU A 160 24.12 -8.89 26.32
N THR A 161 25.27 -8.43 26.82
CA THR A 161 26.39 -7.80 26.10
C THR A 161 26.98 -8.80 25.09
N ILE A 162 27.16 -8.47 23.80
CA ILE A 162 28.15 -7.54 23.21
C ILE A 162 29.60 -8.06 23.27
N GLU A 163 30.31 -7.81 22.16
CA GLU A 163 31.75 -7.98 21.93
C GLU A 163 32.30 -9.42 22.06
N GLY A 164 32.83 -10.03 21.00
CA GLY A 164 33.37 -9.48 19.76
C GLY A 164 34.87 -9.76 19.70
N LYS A 165 35.62 -8.79 19.18
CA LYS A 165 37.07 -8.82 18.97
C LYS A 165 37.51 -9.78 17.85
N GLU A 166 38.01 -9.27 16.73
CA GLU A 166 39.23 -8.45 16.51
C GLU A 166 40.39 -9.36 16.10
N ASP A 167 41.24 -8.78 15.24
CA ASP A 167 42.71 -8.85 15.36
C ASP A 167 43.42 -10.18 15.05
N THR A 168 44.71 -10.20 14.69
CA THR A 168 45.74 -9.18 14.46
C THR A 168 46.75 -9.79 13.44
N GLU A 169 47.97 -9.33 13.13
CA GLU A 169 48.88 -8.30 13.67
C GLU A 169 49.90 -7.91 12.58
N ASP A 170 50.58 -6.79 12.79
CA ASP A 170 51.88 -6.53 12.17
C ASP A 170 52.93 -7.59 12.56
N THR A 171 53.94 -7.83 11.73
CA THR A 171 55.36 -7.60 12.08
C THR A 171 56.33 -7.88 10.93
N GLU A 172 57.52 -7.29 11.02
CA GLU A 172 58.56 -7.23 9.98
C GLU A 172 59.54 -8.43 9.96
N GLU A 173 60.49 -8.35 9.03
CA GLU A 173 61.86 -8.92 9.06
C GLU A 173 62.15 -10.37 8.61
N THR A 174 62.46 -10.46 7.30
CA THR A 174 63.72 -11.00 6.74
C THR A 174 64.01 -12.51 6.60
N SER A 175 64.73 -12.79 5.49
CA SER A 175 65.59 -13.96 5.21
C SER A 175 64.88 -15.29 4.86
N LEU A 176 65.42 -16.19 4.03
CA LEU A 176 66.44 -16.16 2.96
C LEU A 176 66.35 -17.54 2.23
N GLU A 177 66.72 -17.62 0.94
CA GLU A 177 66.98 -18.88 0.18
C GLU A 177 65.76 -19.82 -0.02
N SER A 178 65.55 -20.54 -1.14
CA SER A 178 66.13 -20.60 -2.50
C SER A 178 65.03 -21.20 -3.44
N ASP A 179 65.15 -21.50 -4.73
CA ASP A 179 66.22 -21.59 -5.76
C ASP A 179 65.58 -21.28 -7.15
N ASP A 180 66.37 -21.33 -8.22
CA ASP A 180 66.04 -21.43 -9.66
C ASP A 180 65.10 -20.39 -10.33
N GLU A 181 65.38 -19.81 -11.49
CA GLU A 181 66.56 -19.48 -12.33
C GLU A 181 65.97 -19.06 -13.71
N LEU A 182 66.76 -18.34 -14.50
CA LEU A 182 66.57 -17.97 -15.91
C LEU A 182 65.66 -16.75 -16.20
N ALA A 183 66.08 -15.72 -16.93
CA ALA A 183 67.37 -15.20 -17.41
C ALA A 183 67.00 -13.97 -18.27
N GLU A 184 67.75 -12.88 -18.12
CA GLU A 184 68.33 -12.04 -19.20
C GLU A 184 67.42 -11.45 -20.33
N GLU A 185 67.64 -10.24 -20.85
CA GLU A 185 68.69 -9.24 -20.64
C GLU A 185 68.27 -7.83 -21.18
N GLU A 186 69.21 -6.88 -21.12
CA GLU A 186 69.35 -5.67 -21.94
C GLU A 186 68.71 -4.32 -21.51
N LYS A 187 69.55 -3.56 -20.78
CA LYS A 187 70.09 -2.23 -21.16
C LYS A 187 69.16 -1.00 -21.22
N GLY A 188 69.53 -0.02 -20.37
CA GLY A 188 70.47 1.00 -20.87
C GLY A 188 70.29 2.44 -20.40
N MET A 189 71.26 2.93 -19.61
CA MET A 189 71.82 4.31 -19.52
C MET A 189 70.88 5.52 -19.26
N ALA A 190 71.30 6.63 -18.67
CA ALA A 190 72.43 6.99 -17.77
C ALA A 190 72.28 8.50 -17.44
N GLU A 191 72.71 8.94 -16.24
CA GLU A 191 73.26 10.30 -15.97
C GLU A 191 72.30 11.53 -16.14
N THR A 192 72.41 12.68 -15.46
CA THR A 192 73.27 13.22 -14.38
C THR A 192 72.61 14.47 -13.74
N GLU A 193 73.04 14.88 -12.52
CA GLU A 193 73.36 16.26 -12.02
C GLU A 193 72.42 17.48 -12.33
N ASP A 194 72.35 18.57 -11.54
CA ASP A 194 73.03 18.95 -10.30
C ASP A 194 72.24 20.00 -9.46
N GLN A 195 72.50 19.96 -8.15
CA GLN A 195 72.67 21.00 -7.12
C GLN A 195 72.11 22.47 -7.18
N LEU A 196 72.04 22.99 -5.94
CA LEU A 196 72.14 24.38 -5.40
C LEU A 196 70.83 24.97 -4.87
N ASN A 197 70.62 25.15 -3.55
CA ASN A 197 71.38 25.90 -2.50
C ASN A 197 71.38 27.41 -2.75
N ASP A 198 71.25 28.34 -1.79
CA ASP A 198 70.85 28.39 -0.36
C ASP A 198 70.19 29.81 -0.21
N ASP A 199 69.67 30.35 0.89
CA ASP A 199 70.18 30.38 2.26
C ASP A 199 69.12 30.90 3.25
N GLU A 200 69.35 30.56 4.51
CA GLU A 200 68.57 30.88 5.72
C GLU A 200 68.96 32.31 6.24
N PRO A 201 68.81 32.76 7.53
CA PRO A 201 68.51 32.02 8.75
C PRO A 201 67.52 32.65 9.78
N SER A 202 67.06 31.76 10.67
CA SER A 202 67.05 31.89 12.16
C SER A 202 66.23 32.99 12.86
N GLU A 203 65.81 32.90 14.13
CA GLU A 203 65.68 31.90 15.23
C GLU A 203 64.99 32.69 16.39
N SER A 204 64.46 32.18 17.50
CA SER A 204 63.98 30.87 17.97
C SER A 204 63.33 31.03 19.38
N ILE A 205 62.49 30.07 19.80
CA ILE A 205 62.57 29.27 21.07
C ILE A 205 62.62 30.02 22.44
N VAL A 206 61.94 29.64 23.55
CA VAL A 206 60.94 28.59 23.88
C VAL A 206 60.34 28.82 25.30
N GLU A 207 59.07 28.39 25.48
CA GLU A 207 58.32 27.83 26.65
C GLU A 207 58.51 28.22 28.15
N SER A 208 57.43 27.88 28.89
CA SER A 208 57.36 27.42 30.29
C SER A 208 57.17 28.50 31.39
N GLU A 209 56.42 28.32 32.50
CA GLU A 209 55.81 27.16 33.19
C GLU A 209 54.50 27.51 33.98
N LYS A 210 53.69 26.47 34.33
CA LYS A 210 52.97 26.19 35.62
C LYS A 210 51.77 27.00 36.18
N GLU A 211 50.79 26.20 36.66
CA GLU A 211 50.00 26.27 37.93
C GLU A 211 49.10 27.50 38.26
N SER A 212 48.05 27.42 39.11
CA SER A 212 46.98 26.41 39.33
C SER A 212 45.95 26.96 40.35
N THR A 213 44.65 26.68 40.14
CA THR A 213 43.54 26.62 41.13
C THR A 213 43.11 27.84 41.98
N ASP A 214 41.81 28.15 41.83
CA ASP A 214 40.79 28.50 42.84
C ASP A 214 40.85 29.80 43.68
N LYS A 215 39.90 30.73 43.43
CA LYS A 215 38.65 30.84 44.24
C LYS A 215 37.65 31.92 43.81
N GLU A 216 36.38 31.50 43.74
CA GLU A 216 35.17 32.08 44.37
C GLU A 216 34.91 33.61 44.53
N LEU A 217 33.62 33.95 44.34
CA LEU A 217 32.79 35.00 44.97
C LEU A 217 32.77 36.46 44.42
N GLU A 218 31.63 36.75 43.77
CA GLU A 218 30.56 37.68 44.25
C GLU A 218 30.73 39.23 44.26
N LEU A 219 29.58 39.90 44.03
CA LEU A 219 29.22 41.32 44.24
C LEU A 219 29.81 42.35 43.23
N GLU A 220 29.01 43.20 42.56
CA GLU A 220 27.99 44.19 42.95
C GLU A 220 28.54 45.57 43.38
N GLU A 221 27.68 46.59 43.23
CA GLU A 221 27.96 48.03 43.30
C GLU A 221 28.16 48.57 44.73
N SER A 222 28.23 49.92 44.86
CA SER A 222 28.63 50.75 46.02
C SER A 222 30.14 50.79 46.26
N ASP A 223 30.77 51.89 46.69
CA ASP A 223 30.28 53.20 47.17
C ASP A 223 31.31 54.27 46.67
N ALA A 224 31.15 55.60 46.77
CA ALA A 224 30.31 56.38 47.66
C ALA A 224 29.92 57.75 47.06
N THR A 225 28.79 58.26 47.50
CA THR A 225 28.58 59.71 47.66
C THR A 225 29.10 60.17 49.01
N GLU A 226 30.05 61.11 49.05
CA GLU A 226 30.10 62.18 50.06
C GLU A 226 31.25 63.17 49.76
N GLU A 227 30.90 64.40 49.40
CA GLU A 227 31.35 65.59 50.14
C GLU A 227 30.50 66.81 49.74
N GLN A 228 29.84 67.40 50.74
CA GLN A 228 29.07 68.64 50.62
C GLN A 228 29.97 69.88 50.79
N GLU A 229 29.52 70.98 50.20
CA GLU A 229 29.69 72.35 50.70
C GLU A 229 31.12 72.83 51.06
N LYS A 230 31.76 73.48 50.07
CA LYS A 230 32.45 74.77 50.31
C LYS A 230 32.70 75.54 49.01
N ASP A 231 31.70 76.32 48.59
CA ASP A 231 31.87 77.32 47.55
C ASP A 231 31.00 78.56 47.87
N ASP A 232 31.50 79.40 48.79
CA ASP A 232 30.84 80.66 49.22
C ASP A 232 31.82 81.86 49.23
N ASP A 233 32.94 81.74 48.50
CA ASP A 233 33.96 82.82 48.40
C ASP A 233 34.47 83.09 46.97
N ARG A 234 34.04 82.35 45.94
CA ARG A 234 34.51 82.52 44.55
C ARG A 234 33.73 83.57 43.74
N ASP A 235 32.52 83.92 44.18
CA ASP A 235 31.59 84.81 43.44
C ASP A 235 31.90 86.32 43.65
N LYS A 236 32.92 86.64 44.46
CA LYS A 236 33.38 87.99 44.75
C LYS A 236 34.50 88.45 43.79
N GLU A 237 35.43 87.56 43.45
CA GLU A 237 36.57 87.85 42.58
C GLU A 237 36.15 88.10 41.12
N LEU A 238 35.20 87.30 40.60
CA LEU A 238 34.73 87.40 39.20
C LEU A 238 33.84 88.63 38.92
N LYS A 239 33.41 89.36 39.96
CA LYS A 239 32.64 90.60 39.82
C LYS A 239 33.54 91.82 39.72
N GLU A 240 34.63 91.87 40.49
CA GLU A 240 35.60 92.97 40.45
C GLU A 240 36.45 92.95 39.17
N GLU A 241 36.75 91.78 38.62
CA GLU A 241 37.49 91.67 37.35
C GLU A 241 36.66 92.15 36.13
N LYS A 242 35.33 91.99 36.18
CA LYS A 242 34.42 92.44 35.10
C LYS A 242 34.20 93.95 35.06
N GLU A 243 34.32 94.65 36.18
CA GLU A 243 34.21 96.12 36.21
C GLU A 243 35.54 96.82 35.91
N GLN A 244 36.69 96.22 36.22
CA GLN A 244 37.99 96.80 35.85
C GLN A 244 38.29 96.75 34.35
N LEU A 245 37.73 95.78 33.61
CA LEU A 245 37.90 95.69 32.16
C LEU A 245 37.12 96.77 31.38
N PHE A 246 36.04 97.31 31.95
CA PHE A 246 35.26 98.41 31.36
C PHE A 246 35.87 99.81 31.58
N ALA A 247 36.89 99.94 32.44
CA ALA A 247 37.50 101.23 32.80
C ALA A 247 38.78 101.59 32.02
N ARG A 248 39.23 100.74 31.08
CA ARG A 248 40.47 100.95 30.29
C ARG A 248 40.26 101.01 28.77
N PHE A 249 39.32 101.81 28.26
CA PHE A 249 39.46 102.40 26.90
C PHE A 249 38.66 103.70 26.70
N SER A 250 39.10 104.74 27.41
CA SER A 250 39.17 106.09 26.88
C SER A 250 40.66 106.45 26.97
N VAL A 251 41.39 106.82 25.92
CA VAL A 251 41.12 107.83 24.89
C VAL A 251 41.82 107.44 23.56
N GLN A 252 41.47 108.17 22.49
CA GLN A 252 42.25 108.42 21.26
C GLN A 252 42.01 107.53 20.03
N SER A 253 41.19 108.10 19.14
CA SER A 253 41.08 107.79 17.72
C SER A 253 42.41 107.98 16.96
N SER A 254 42.85 106.95 16.27
CA SER A 254 43.44 107.08 14.93
C SER A 254 42.82 106.02 14.01
N SER A 255 42.42 106.43 12.82
CA SER A 255 41.47 105.70 12.00
C SER A 255 42.14 104.69 11.05
N SER A 256 41.86 103.40 11.22
CA SER A 256 41.67 102.48 10.11
C SER A 256 40.63 101.41 10.47
N ARG A 257 39.72 101.13 9.54
CA ARG A 257 38.78 99.99 9.64
C ARG A 257 39.60 98.71 9.47
N PRO A 258 39.46 97.68 10.33
CA PRO A 258 40.17 96.42 10.17
C PRO A 258 39.94 95.84 8.78
N THR A 259 41.01 95.39 8.11
CA THR A 259 40.88 94.85 6.75
C THR A 259 40.14 93.53 6.77
N ALA A 260 39.55 93.13 5.63
CA ALA A 260 38.92 91.82 5.49
C ALA A 260 39.88 90.66 5.83
N HIS A 261 41.17 90.79 5.47
CA HIS A 261 42.19 89.81 5.87
C HIS A 261 42.39 89.77 7.39
N THR A 262 42.44 90.93 8.06
CA THR A 262 42.55 91.00 9.52
C THR A 262 41.35 90.34 10.21
N LEU A 263 40.13 90.62 9.77
CA LEU A 263 38.91 90.01 10.34
C LEU A 263 38.84 88.51 10.07
N TYR A 264 39.20 88.05 8.87
CA TYR A 264 39.33 86.63 8.54
C TYR A 264 40.36 85.93 9.45
N THR A 265 41.59 86.44 9.52
CA THR A 265 42.66 85.85 10.35
C THR A 265 42.28 85.83 11.83
N ASN A 266 41.62 86.88 12.32
CA ASN A 266 41.08 86.91 13.69
C ASN A 266 39.94 85.91 13.89
N SER A 267 39.11 85.64 12.88
CA SER A 267 38.05 84.63 12.93
C SER A 267 38.62 83.22 13.05
N ILE A 268 39.60 82.87 12.21
CA ILE A 268 40.26 81.56 12.24
C ILE A 268 41.02 81.37 13.57
N ASN A 269 41.83 82.36 13.95
CA ASN A 269 42.75 82.26 15.09
C ASN A 269 42.20 82.77 16.43
N ALA A 270 40.90 83.09 16.55
CA ALA A 270 40.33 83.56 17.82
C ALA A 270 40.53 82.54 18.95
N ASP A 271 40.71 82.98 20.19
CA ASP A 271 40.85 82.06 21.34
C ASP A 271 39.53 81.35 21.70
N THR A 272 38.38 82.00 21.44
CA THR A 272 37.06 81.47 21.79
C THR A 272 36.16 81.27 20.56
N ALA A 273 35.26 80.28 20.63
CA ALA A 273 34.27 80.03 19.58
C ALA A 273 33.36 81.25 19.33
N SER A 274 32.95 81.95 20.39
CA SER A 274 32.18 83.20 20.30
C SER A 274 32.99 84.35 19.69
N GLY A 275 34.30 84.40 19.93
CA GLY A 275 35.21 85.33 19.27
C GLY A 275 35.34 85.07 17.77
N ALA A 276 35.51 83.80 17.37
CA ALA A 276 35.52 83.39 15.97
C ALA A 276 34.21 83.80 15.28
N TRP A 277 33.07 83.47 15.90
CA TRP A 277 31.75 83.85 15.39
C TRP A 277 31.56 85.37 15.30
N HIS A 278 32.06 86.14 16.27
CA HIS A 278 32.01 87.60 16.22
C HIS A 278 32.80 88.16 15.03
N TYR A 279 34.05 87.71 14.82
CA TYR A 279 34.88 88.18 13.72
C TYR A 279 34.36 87.72 12.34
N ALA A 280 33.77 86.53 12.22
CA ALA A 280 33.07 86.10 11.01
C ALA A 280 31.86 87.00 10.67
N ASN A 281 31.08 87.38 11.69
CA ASN A 281 29.96 88.30 11.51
C ASN A 281 30.43 89.72 11.14
N GLU A 282 31.47 90.25 11.80
CA GLU A 282 32.04 91.56 11.44
C GLU A 282 32.67 91.54 10.04
N LEU A 283 33.32 90.44 9.63
CA LEU A 283 33.80 90.24 8.25
C LEU A 283 32.64 90.33 7.26
N ASN A 284 31.55 89.60 7.46
CA ASN A 284 30.40 89.59 6.55
C ASN A 284 29.67 90.96 6.52
N LYS A 285 29.38 91.53 7.69
CA LYS A 285 28.77 92.85 7.86
C LYS A 285 29.58 93.97 7.19
N HIS A 286 30.90 93.89 7.19
CA HIS A 286 31.78 94.92 6.64
C HIS A 286 32.29 94.62 5.22
N TYR A 287 32.29 93.38 4.77
CA TYR A 287 32.83 92.95 3.49
C TYR A 287 31.99 91.82 2.86
N PRO A 288 30.65 91.99 2.66
CA PRO A 288 29.69 90.91 2.37
C PRO A 288 29.93 90.12 1.06
N ASN A 289 30.88 90.55 0.23
CA ASN A 289 31.26 89.90 -1.02
C ASN A 289 32.68 89.29 -0.97
N ASP A 290 33.32 89.22 0.21
CA ASP A 290 34.63 88.60 0.36
C ASP A 290 34.50 87.06 0.33
N TYR A 291 35.27 86.42 -0.55
CA TYR A 291 35.19 84.97 -0.77
C TYR A 291 35.48 84.14 0.49
N ARG A 292 36.17 84.71 1.47
CA ARG A 292 36.54 84.05 2.75
C ARG A 292 35.43 84.07 3.79
N ILE A 293 34.29 84.72 3.54
CA ILE A 293 33.15 84.71 4.47
C ILE A 293 32.71 83.28 4.77
N THR A 294 32.59 82.44 3.74
CA THR A 294 32.16 81.05 3.87
C THR A 294 33.10 80.27 4.77
N GLU A 295 34.41 80.30 4.49
CA GLU A 295 35.46 79.64 5.29
C GLU A 295 35.52 80.15 6.74
N ALA A 296 35.39 81.47 6.94
CA ALA A 296 35.36 82.08 8.27
C ALA A 296 34.13 81.62 9.09
N PHE A 297 32.96 81.58 8.47
CA PHE A 297 31.74 81.08 9.12
C PHE A 297 31.75 79.57 9.30
N GLU A 298 32.32 78.81 8.39
CA GLU A 298 32.46 77.35 8.49
C GLU A 298 33.33 77.01 9.71
N ALA A 299 34.55 77.56 9.79
CA ALA A 299 35.43 77.41 10.93
C ALA A 299 34.76 77.88 12.25
N ALA A 300 34.06 79.02 12.25
CA ALA A 300 33.32 79.49 13.42
C ALA A 300 32.13 78.58 13.77
N SER A 301 31.44 78.01 12.78
CA SER A 301 30.31 77.08 12.96
C SER A 301 30.75 75.79 13.62
N HIS A 302 31.83 75.17 13.13
CA HIS A 302 32.40 73.96 13.74
C HIS A 302 32.77 74.19 15.21
N ARG A 303 33.33 75.36 15.53
CA ARG A 303 33.72 75.73 16.91
C ARG A 303 32.51 75.97 17.82
N ILE A 304 31.49 76.69 17.35
CA ILE A 304 30.24 76.89 18.11
C ILE A 304 29.48 75.57 18.27
N PHE A 305 29.41 74.73 17.23
CA PHE A 305 28.73 73.44 17.25
C PHE A 305 29.41 72.44 18.21
N SER A 306 30.74 72.36 18.17
CA SER A 306 31.53 71.57 19.13
C SER A 306 31.33 72.05 20.57
N LEU A 307 31.26 73.37 20.79
CA LEU A 307 30.98 73.95 22.11
C LEU A 307 29.54 73.64 22.58
N ALA A 308 28.56 73.66 21.67
CA ALA A 308 27.18 73.30 21.95
C ALA A 308 27.07 71.82 22.36
N GLN A 309 27.64 70.90 21.57
CA GLN A 309 27.70 69.48 21.89
C GLN A 309 28.43 69.21 23.22
N SER A 310 29.53 69.92 23.50
CA SER A 310 30.24 69.78 24.78
C SER A 310 29.37 70.18 25.97
N ASN A 311 28.65 71.30 25.88
CA ASN A 311 27.67 71.70 26.90
C ASN A 311 26.52 70.69 27.02
N HIS A 312 26.05 70.12 25.90
CA HIS A 312 24.99 69.13 25.86
C HIS A 312 25.38 67.84 26.60
N ARG A 313 26.57 67.29 26.33
CA ARG A 313 27.12 66.11 27.04
C ARG A 313 27.27 66.33 28.54
N ASN A 314 27.62 67.57 28.92
CA ASN A 314 27.80 68.02 30.31
C ASN A 314 26.48 68.46 31.00
N ARG A 315 25.31 68.15 30.42
CA ARG A 315 23.97 68.50 30.94
C ARG A 315 23.68 70.00 31.06
N ASN A 316 24.49 70.86 30.44
CA ASN A 316 24.24 72.30 30.33
C ASN A 316 23.25 72.59 29.18
N TYR A 317 22.08 71.95 29.20
CA TYR A 317 21.11 71.92 28.10
C TYR A 317 20.71 73.32 27.60
N ARG A 318 20.44 74.25 28.51
CA ARG A 318 20.10 75.64 28.17
C ARG A 318 21.21 76.36 27.38
N THR A 319 22.47 76.12 27.76
CA THR A 319 23.64 76.70 27.08
C THR A 319 23.89 76.02 25.73
N ALA A 320 23.68 74.70 25.63
CA ALA A 320 23.73 73.97 24.38
C ALA A 320 22.66 74.48 23.39
N THR A 321 21.40 74.55 23.82
CA THR A 321 20.27 75.08 23.05
C THR A 321 20.50 76.52 22.59
N MET A 322 21.13 77.38 23.41
CA MET A 322 21.51 78.73 23.00
C MET A 322 22.49 78.71 21.82
N TYR A 323 23.56 77.91 21.89
CA TYR A 323 24.56 77.80 20.82
C TYR A 323 24.02 77.08 19.57
N TYR A 324 23.14 76.09 19.70
CA TYR A 324 22.46 75.48 18.55
C TYR A 324 21.53 76.48 17.84
N ASN A 325 20.72 77.24 18.59
CA ASN A 325 19.87 78.28 18.01
C ASN A 325 20.66 79.44 17.38
N GLN A 326 21.88 79.72 17.86
CA GLN A 326 22.78 80.70 17.24
C GLN A 326 23.21 80.27 15.82
N LEU A 327 23.32 78.97 15.55
CA LEU A 327 23.62 78.41 14.23
C LEU A 327 22.36 78.24 13.36
N LEU A 328 21.19 78.09 13.98
CA LEU A 328 19.92 77.88 13.29
C LEU A 328 19.57 79.10 12.41
N ASN A 329 19.08 78.84 11.20
CA ASN A 329 18.68 79.84 10.20
C ASN A 329 19.79 80.81 9.73
N GLN A 330 21.05 80.53 10.00
CA GLN A 330 22.17 81.35 9.51
C GLN A 330 22.58 80.93 8.09
N PRO A 331 22.73 81.87 7.13
CA PRO A 331 22.95 81.53 5.72
C PRO A 331 24.26 80.74 5.51
N HIS A 332 25.35 81.13 6.17
CA HIS A 332 26.69 80.57 5.98
C HIS A 332 27.04 79.36 6.86
N VAL A 333 26.12 78.82 7.66
CA VAL A 333 26.38 77.58 8.42
C VAL A 333 26.36 76.37 7.46
N PRO A 334 27.30 75.42 7.56
CA PRO A 334 27.34 74.20 6.75
C PRO A 334 26.03 73.39 6.76
N SER A 335 25.71 72.75 5.63
CA SER A 335 24.46 71.99 5.44
C SER A 335 24.35 70.77 6.35
N ASN A 336 25.44 70.01 6.52
CA ASN A 336 25.55 68.88 7.44
C ASN A 336 25.28 69.30 8.90
N ILE A 337 25.83 70.43 9.34
CA ILE A 337 25.53 71.00 10.67
C ILE A 337 24.05 71.38 10.76
N LYS A 338 23.51 72.11 9.77
CA LYS A 338 22.09 72.52 9.73
C LYS A 338 21.12 71.34 9.85
N ALA A 339 21.39 70.24 9.15
CA ALA A 339 20.56 69.03 9.19
C ALA A 339 20.45 68.46 10.61
N SER A 340 21.54 68.48 11.39
CA SER A 340 21.59 67.99 12.77
C SER A 340 20.98 68.93 13.82
N LEU A 341 20.89 70.25 13.54
CA LEU A 341 20.49 71.24 14.56
C LEU A 341 19.11 70.96 15.15
N ASN A 342 18.09 70.66 14.33
CA ASN A 342 16.73 70.44 14.82
C ASN A 342 16.65 69.23 15.77
N THR A 343 17.33 68.13 15.43
CA THR A 343 17.43 66.93 16.27
C THR A 343 18.11 67.26 17.60
N LEU A 344 19.28 67.91 17.56
CA LEU A 344 20.05 68.25 18.76
C LEU A 344 19.36 69.29 19.66
N ILE A 345 18.63 70.26 19.08
CA ILE A 345 17.78 71.20 19.83
C ILE A 345 16.62 70.46 20.50
N THR A 346 15.99 69.51 19.81
CA THR A 346 14.87 68.72 20.36
C THR A 346 15.32 67.83 21.51
N MET A 347 16.48 67.18 21.37
CA MET A 347 17.11 66.40 22.44
C MET A 347 17.47 67.27 23.65
N ALA A 348 18.10 68.43 23.42
CA ALA A 348 18.50 69.34 24.50
C ALA A 348 17.30 69.95 25.23
N ASN A 349 16.24 70.33 24.51
CA ASN A 349 14.99 70.80 25.11
C ASN A 349 14.24 69.71 25.90
N SER A 350 14.44 68.44 25.53
CA SER A 350 13.91 67.27 26.23
C SER A 350 14.86 66.72 27.31
N GLU A 351 15.94 67.44 27.63
CA GLU A 351 16.99 67.06 28.59
C GLU A 351 17.66 65.69 28.34
N VAL A 352 17.56 65.18 27.09
CA VAL A 352 18.19 63.91 26.67
C VAL A 352 19.70 64.11 26.59
N ARG A 353 20.48 63.31 27.33
CA ARG A 353 21.94 63.42 27.33
C ARG A 353 22.52 62.95 25.99
N LEU A 354 23.33 63.79 25.35
CA LEU A 354 24.12 63.41 24.18
C LEU A 354 25.24 62.43 24.58
N GLY A 355 25.36 61.29 23.87
CA GLY A 355 26.47 60.34 24.02
C GLY A 355 27.80 60.86 23.43
N PHE A 356 28.90 60.11 23.58
CA PHE A 356 30.17 60.46 22.93
C PHE A 356 30.22 59.96 21.48
N ALA A 357 30.87 60.71 20.59
CA ALA A 357 31.07 60.32 19.19
C ALA A 357 31.77 58.96 19.04
N SER A 358 32.70 58.63 19.95
CA SER A 358 33.31 57.29 20.02
C SER A 358 32.29 56.18 20.25
N THR A 359 31.27 56.37 21.08
CA THR A 359 30.22 55.38 21.32
C THR A 359 29.42 55.10 20.05
N TYR A 360 29.00 56.14 19.32
CA TYR A 360 28.25 55.97 18.06
C TYR A 360 29.10 55.34 16.94
N TYR A 361 30.39 55.69 16.88
CA TYR A 361 31.36 55.02 16.01
C TYR A 361 31.48 53.52 16.34
N THR A 362 31.77 53.17 17.59
CA THR A 362 31.89 51.78 18.06
C THR A 362 30.59 51.00 17.82
N ASN A 363 29.42 51.58 18.14
CA ASN A 363 28.12 50.97 17.88
C ASN A 363 27.88 50.68 16.38
N THR A 364 28.50 51.44 15.48
CA THR A 364 28.41 51.22 14.03
C THR A 364 29.32 50.07 13.58
N ILE A 365 30.58 50.06 14.05
CA ILE A 365 31.57 49.05 13.68
C ILE A 365 31.24 47.69 14.30
N ASP A 366 30.89 47.66 15.59
CA ASP A 366 30.64 46.43 16.36
C ASP A 366 29.19 45.93 16.25
N ALA A 367 28.37 46.57 15.40
CA ALA A 367 27.00 46.14 15.15
C ALA A 367 26.92 44.71 14.58
N ASN A 368 26.22 43.83 15.29
CA ASN A 368 26.04 42.41 14.93
C ASN A 368 25.31 42.16 13.60
N THR A 369 24.61 43.16 13.04
CA THR A 369 23.91 43.03 11.75
C THR A 369 24.21 44.22 10.84
N ALA A 370 24.10 44.02 9.53
CA ALA A 370 24.27 45.08 8.55
C ALA A 370 23.23 46.21 8.72
N THR A 371 21.97 45.89 9.00
CA THR A 371 20.90 46.87 9.24
C THR A 371 21.14 47.66 10.52
N SER A 372 21.59 47.03 11.61
CA SER A 372 21.94 47.76 12.84
C SER A 372 23.18 48.64 12.65
N ALA A 373 24.16 48.20 11.86
CA ALA A 373 25.31 49.04 11.48
C ALA A 373 24.86 50.27 10.68
N TRP A 374 23.98 50.10 9.69
CA TRP A 374 23.45 51.20 8.89
C TRP A 374 22.65 52.20 9.72
N ASN A 375 21.75 51.72 10.57
CA ASN A 375 20.97 52.59 11.46
C ASN A 375 21.86 53.37 12.45
N ALA A 376 22.87 52.70 13.04
CA ALA A 376 23.85 53.35 13.90
C ALA A 376 24.70 54.39 13.15
N ALA A 377 25.09 54.12 11.90
CA ALA A 377 25.81 55.07 11.05
C ALA A 377 24.97 56.31 10.72
N MET A 378 23.67 56.13 10.44
CA MET A 378 22.74 57.24 10.19
C MET A 378 22.44 58.06 11.44
N GLU A 379 22.30 57.42 12.61
CA GLU A 379 22.20 58.13 13.89
C GLU A 379 23.50 58.92 14.18
N TYR A 380 24.67 58.30 13.94
CA TYR A 380 25.96 58.93 14.10
C TYR A 380 26.12 60.17 13.19
N LYS A 381 25.75 60.05 11.91
CA LYS A 381 25.68 61.16 10.93
C LYS A 381 24.80 62.30 11.43
N ASN A 382 23.62 61.98 11.98
CA ASN A 382 22.65 62.96 12.46
C ASN A 382 23.06 63.68 13.76
N LEU A 383 23.88 63.06 14.61
CA LEU A 383 24.31 63.65 15.89
C LEU A 383 25.72 64.27 15.84
N TYR A 384 26.60 63.71 15.01
CA TYR A 384 28.02 64.07 14.89
C TYR A 384 28.45 64.27 13.42
N PRO A 385 27.81 65.18 12.66
CA PRO A 385 28.06 65.42 11.22
C PRO A 385 29.46 65.95 10.87
N THR A 386 30.35 66.11 11.85
CA THR A 386 31.68 66.72 11.72
C THR A 386 32.78 65.91 12.39
N ASP A 387 32.53 64.66 12.83
CA ASP A 387 33.59 63.77 13.32
C ASP A 387 34.34 63.17 12.12
N GLY A 388 35.68 63.19 12.16
CA GLY A 388 36.51 62.73 11.05
C GLY A 388 36.36 61.25 10.70
N ARG A 389 35.81 60.43 11.61
CA ARG A 389 35.60 58.98 11.40
C ARG A 389 34.23 58.65 10.81
N LEU A 390 33.39 59.65 10.54
CA LEU A 390 32.03 59.43 10.06
C LEU A 390 31.98 58.73 8.69
N SER A 391 32.84 59.14 7.74
CA SER A 391 32.90 58.51 6.42
C SER A 391 33.36 57.05 6.49
N GLU A 392 34.32 56.72 7.35
CA GLU A 392 34.74 55.33 7.63
C GLU A 392 33.56 54.48 8.16
N ALA A 393 32.82 55.01 9.14
CA ALA A 393 31.67 54.32 9.73
C ALA A 393 30.52 54.10 8.72
N VAL A 394 30.19 55.11 7.90
CA VAL A 394 29.16 55.01 6.86
C VAL A 394 29.59 54.05 5.75
N ASN A 395 30.85 54.08 5.30
CA ASN A 395 31.39 53.12 4.33
C ASN A 395 31.39 51.69 4.87
N ALA A 396 31.81 51.46 6.11
CA ALA A 396 31.79 50.14 6.74
C ALA A 396 30.37 49.56 6.83
N ALA A 397 29.37 50.40 7.16
CA ALA A 397 27.97 49.99 7.13
C ALA A 397 27.45 49.76 5.70
N GLY A 398 27.81 50.62 4.75
CA GLY A 398 27.41 50.52 3.34
C GLY A 398 27.92 49.24 2.67
N GLN A 399 29.17 48.84 2.91
CA GLN A 399 29.71 47.57 2.40
C GLN A 399 28.91 46.36 2.91
N ARG A 400 28.43 46.40 4.17
CA ARG A 400 27.57 45.33 4.74
C ARG A 400 26.20 45.30 4.05
N ILE A 401 25.57 46.45 3.81
CA ILE A 401 24.30 46.55 3.06
C ILE A 401 24.47 46.08 1.61
N PHE A 402 25.56 46.43 0.93
CA PHE A 402 25.87 45.96 -0.42
C PHE A 402 26.03 44.43 -0.47
N ALA A 403 26.64 43.83 0.55
CA ALA A 403 26.72 42.37 0.69
C ALA A 403 25.33 41.72 0.86
N MET A 404 24.40 42.34 1.61
CA MET A 404 23.00 41.88 1.69
C MET A 404 22.28 41.96 0.35
N GLY A 405 22.51 43.03 -0.43
CA GLY A 405 22.00 43.18 -1.80
C GLY A 405 22.44 42.01 -2.69
N ARG A 406 23.74 41.72 -2.73
CA ARG A 406 24.30 40.61 -3.54
C ARG A 406 23.81 39.23 -3.08
N SER A 407 23.67 39.04 -1.77
CA SER A 407 23.12 37.79 -1.20
C SER A 407 21.66 37.59 -1.64
N SER A 408 20.84 38.63 -1.48
CA SER A 408 19.42 38.62 -1.88
C SER A 408 19.25 38.37 -3.39
N GLN A 409 20.09 38.99 -4.23
CA GLN A 409 20.10 38.79 -5.67
C GLN A 409 20.44 37.33 -6.05
N ARG A 410 21.42 36.70 -5.37
CA ARG A 410 21.75 35.27 -5.58
C ARG A 410 20.66 34.32 -5.12
N SER A 411 19.87 34.71 -4.13
CA SER A 411 18.70 33.97 -3.63
C SER A 411 17.40 34.28 -4.39
N ASN A 412 17.47 34.93 -5.57
CA ASN A 412 16.33 35.38 -6.38
C ASN A 412 15.34 36.32 -5.66
N ARG A 413 15.71 36.89 -4.51
CA ARG A 413 14.91 37.88 -3.76
C ARG A 413 15.14 39.28 -4.33
N PHE A 414 14.74 39.46 -5.59
CA PHE A 414 15.11 40.62 -6.40
C PHE A 414 14.59 41.95 -5.83
N GLU A 415 13.36 42.00 -5.31
CA GLU A 415 12.81 43.22 -4.69
C GLU A 415 13.63 43.67 -3.48
N LEU A 416 13.99 42.72 -2.60
CA LEU A 416 14.82 43.00 -1.42
C LEU A 416 16.24 43.40 -1.81
N ALA A 417 16.81 42.78 -2.86
CA ALA A 417 18.09 43.20 -3.41
C ALA A 417 18.04 44.65 -3.94
N LEU A 418 16.97 45.00 -4.65
CA LEU A 418 16.73 46.34 -5.17
C LEU A 418 16.64 47.40 -4.05
N GLN A 419 15.96 47.07 -2.95
CA GLN A 419 15.88 47.93 -1.76
C GLN A 419 17.27 48.20 -1.14
N TYR A 420 18.10 47.15 -0.96
CA TYR A 420 19.46 47.34 -0.43
C TYR A 420 20.35 48.19 -1.34
N TYR A 421 20.24 48.03 -2.67
CA TYR A 421 21.00 48.89 -3.58
C TYR A 421 20.46 50.32 -3.62
N ALA A 422 19.14 50.54 -3.53
CA ALA A 422 18.53 51.86 -3.44
C ALA A 422 19.02 52.65 -2.21
N LEU A 423 19.06 52.00 -1.03
CA LEU A 423 19.55 52.60 0.22
C LEU A 423 20.99 53.14 0.11
N LEU A 424 21.84 52.49 -0.68
CA LEU A 424 23.21 52.95 -0.92
C LEU A 424 23.24 54.17 -1.85
N LEU A 425 22.44 54.15 -2.91
CA LEU A 425 22.40 55.22 -3.91
C LEU A 425 21.87 56.56 -3.38
N GLU A 426 21.24 56.56 -2.20
CA GLU A 426 20.78 57.78 -1.49
C GLU A 426 21.83 58.40 -0.55
N GLU A 427 22.96 57.73 -0.27
CA GLU A 427 23.94 58.17 0.75
C GLU A 427 25.19 58.84 0.16
N GLU A 428 25.24 60.17 0.26
CA GLU A 428 26.30 61.03 -0.26
C GLU A 428 27.71 60.81 0.35
N LEU A 429 27.82 60.18 1.54
CA LEU A 429 29.10 59.94 2.22
C LEU A 429 29.80 58.62 1.84
N LEU A 430 29.22 57.82 0.94
CA LEU A 430 29.80 56.56 0.47
C LEU A 430 30.91 56.77 -0.58
N ASP A 431 31.86 55.83 -0.60
CA ASP A 431 32.90 55.74 -1.61
C ASP A 431 32.30 55.54 -3.01
N GLN A 432 32.76 56.32 -3.98
CA GLN A 432 32.23 56.31 -5.35
C GLN A 432 32.27 54.93 -6.01
N ASN A 433 33.32 54.13 -5.77
CA ASN A 433 33.40 52.76 -6.29
C ASN A 433 32.22 51.87 -5.81
N LEU A 434 31.78 52.05 -4.55
CA LEU A 434 30.66 51.29 -3.99
C LEU A 434 29.32 51.76 -4.55
N LEU A 435 29.17 53.07 -4.81
CA LEU A 435 28.01 53.65 -5.48
C LEU A 435 27.91 53.18 -6.94
N ASP A 436 29.01 53.17 -7.69
CA ASP A 436 29.07 52.65 -9.07
C ASP A 436 28.70 51.16 -9.12
N GLU A 437 29.26 50.34 -8.22
CA GLU A 437 28.89 48.92 -8.11
C GLU A 437 27.41 48.73 -7.73
N ALA A 438 26.88 49.51 -6.77
CA ALA A 438 25.47 49.48 -6.39
C ALA A 438 24.55 49.87 -7.55
N LEU A 439 24.93 50.88 -8.36
CA LEU A 439 24.15 51.32 -9.52
C LEU A 439 24.09 50.26 -10.62
N VAL A 440 25.21 49.59 -10.91
CA VAL A 440 25.24 48.47 -11.87
C VAL A 440 24.33 47.33 -11.40
N ARG A 441 24.41 46.92 -10.13
CA ARG A 441 23.56 45.86 -9.60
C ARG A 441 22.09 46.25 -9.52
N TYR A 442 21.78 47.50 -9.17
CA TYR A 442 20.44 48.05 -9.22
C TYR A 442 19.84 47.97 -10.64
N ALA A 443 20.62 48.33 -11.66
CA ALA A 443 20.19 48.25 -13.06
C ALA A 443 19.98 46.80 -13.54
N GLU A 444 20.86 45.87 -13.17
CA GLU A 444 20.71 44.43 -13.44
C GLU A 444 19.42 43.87 -12.82
N VAL A 445 19.21 44.11 -11.52
CA VAL A 445 18.04 43.61 -10.77
C VAL A 445 16.75 44.28 -11.24
N SER A 446 16.79 45.59 -11.54
CA SER A 446 15.64 46.31 -12.10
C SER A 446 15.25 45.76 -13.48
N LYS A 447 16.22 45.47 -14.35
CA LYS A 447 15.93 44.80 -15.63
C LYS A 447 15.31 43.42 -15.39
N GLU A 448 15.85 42.65 -14.45
CA GLU A 448 15.36 41.30 -14.15
C GLU A 448 13.88 41.32 -13.70
N ILE A 449 13.53 42.17 -12.73
CA ILE A 449 12.15 42.35 -12.24
C ILE A 449 11.19 42.72 -13.38
N ASN A 450 11.64 43.57 -14.31
CA ASN A 450 10.82 44.03 -15.44
C ASN A 450 10.69 43.02 -16.61
N THR A 451 11.43 41.91 -16.61
CA THR A 451 11.22 40.82 -17.59
C THR A 451 9.83 40.22 -17.40
N SER A 452 9.02 40.20 -18.47
CA SER A 452 7.65 39.67 -18.38
C SER A 452 7.63 38.14 -18.35
N GLU A 453 6.51 37.59 -17.88
CA GLU A 453 6.19 36.16 -17.92
C GLU A 453 6.40 35.57 -19.34
N THR A 454 5.91 36.27 -20.36
CA THR A 454 5.98 35.84 -21.76
C THR A 454 7.41 35.86 -22.31
N ASP A 455 8.18 36.91 -21.99
CA ASP A 455 9.58 37.03 -22.43
C ASP A 455 10.43 35.90 -21.84
N LEU A 456 10.27 35.62 -20.55
CA LEU A 456 11.05 34.61 -19.84
C LEU A 456 10.74 33.17 -20.31
N PHE A 457 9.49 32.91 -20.71
CA PHE A 457 9.13 31.69 -21.43
C PHE A 457 9.85 31.60 -22.78
N TYR A 458 9.83 32.66 -23.59
CA TYR A 458 10.51 32.65 -24.89
C TYR A 458 12.04 32.61 -24.77
N ASP A 459 12.64 33.19 -23.73
CA ASP A 459 14.06 33.04 -23.39
C ASP A 459 14.41 31.57 -23.02
N THR A 460 13.46 30.82 -22.44
CA THR A 460 13.61 29.39 -22.14
C THR A 460 13.54 28.53 -23.40
N ILE A 461 12.59 28.82 -24.29
CA ILE A 461 12.41 28.08 -25.56
C ILE A 461 13.52 28.42 -26.56
N ASN A 462 13.91 29.69 -26.70
CA ASN A 462 14.87 30.14 -27.72
C ASN A 462 16.34 30.17 -27.25
N ALA A 463 16.63 29.75 -26.00
CA ALA A 463 17.97 29.71 -25.44
C ALA A 463 19.00 29.05 -26.38
N SER A 464 20.17 29.66 -26.51
CA SER A 464 21.24 29.18 -27.41
C SER A 464 21.86 27.84 -26.95
N SER A 465 21.84 27.56 -25.65
CA SER A 465 22.38 26.33 -25.06
C SER A 465 21.38 25.59 -24.15
N ALA A 466 21.64 24.31 -23.87
CA ALA A 466 20.81 23.51 -22.95
C ALA A 466 20.85 24.06 -21.51
N THR A 467 22.03 24.45 -21.02
CA THR A 467 22.23 25.03 -19.68
C THR A 467 21.55 26.39 -19.55
N GLU A 468 21.56 27.21 -20.60
CA GLU A 468 20.83 28.48 -20.64
C GLU A 468 19.31 28.25 -20.60
N ALA A 469 18.80 27.27 -21.35
CA ALA A 469 17.38 26.88 -21.28
C ALA A 469 16.99 26.44 -19.86
N TRP A 470 17.82 25.62 -19.21
CA TRP A 470 17.58 25.14 -17.85
C TRP A 470 17.62 26.27 -16.81
N ASN A 471 18.56 27.21 -16.93
CA ASN A 471 18.64 28.38 -16.05
C ASN A 471 17.45 29.34 -16.25
N ASN A 472 17.01 29.55 -17.48
CA ASN A 472 15.83 30.37 -17.80
C ASN A 472 14.54 29.69 -17.31
N LEU A 473 14.44 28.37 -17.43
CA LEU A 473 13.36 27.59 -16.83
C LEU A 473 13.32 27.78 -15.30
N GLY A 474 14.47 27.67 -14.61
CA GLY A 474 14.55 27.90 -13.16
C GLY A 474 14.07 29.30 -12.76
N ARG A 475 14.39 30.34 -13.55
CA ARG A 475 13.87 31.71 -13.38
C ARG A 475 12.37 31.79 -13.62
N LEU A 476 11.85 31.14 -14.66
CA LEU A 476 10.42 31.08 -14.99
C LEU A 476 9.63 30.42 -13.86
N ILE A 477 10.11 29.27 -13.39
CA ILE A 477 9.60 28.49 -12.26
C ILE A 477 9.53 29.32 -10.99
N ALA A 478 10.60 30.04 -10.65
CA ALA A 478 10.71 30.76 -9.38
C ALA A 478 9.87 32.04 -9.33
N ARG A 479 9.49 32.62 -10.49
CA ARG A 479 8.76 33.90 -10.57
C ARG A 479 7.32 33.75 -11.06
N PHE A 480 7.04 32.73 -11.84
CA PHE A 480 5.75 32.46 -12.46
C PHE A 480 5.42 30.96 -12.33
N PRO A 481 5.33 30.41 -11.10
CA PRO A 481 5.17 28.96 -10.89
C PRO A 481 3.92 28.38 -11.58
N ASN A 482 2.88 29.22 -11.73
CA ASN A 482 1.61 28.88 -12.37
C ASN A 482 1.52 29.27 -13.87
N HIS A 483 2.66 29.44 -14.56
CA HIS A 483 2.70 29.78 -15.99
C HIS A 483 1.84 28.80 -16.82
N SER A 484 0.92 29.32 -17.63
CA SER A 484 -0.06 28.48 -18.36
C SER A 484 0.55 27.42 -19.30
N ARG A 485 1.79 27.62 -19.74
CA ARG A 485 2.58 26.68 -20.56
C ARG A 485 3.83 26.15 -19.83
N MET A 486 3.82 26.08 -18.49
CA MET A 486 4.97 25.63 -17.69
C MET A 486 5.47 24.26 -18.16
N THR A 487 4.56 23.30 -18.38
CA THR A 487 4.89 21.95 -18.87
C THR A 487 5.68 21.98 -20.18
N GLU A 488 5.32 22.85 -21.13
CA GLU A 488 6.04 22.99 -22.42
C GLU A 488 7.48 23.50 -22.22
N ALA A 489 7.68 24.46 -21.31
CA ALA A 489 9.00 24.97 -20.97
C ALA A 489 9.86 23.91 -20.26
N VAL A 490 9.25 23.16 -19.33
CA VAL A 490 9.89 22.05 -18.62
C VAL A 490 10.31 20.95 -19.59
N ASP A 491 9.39 20.44 -20.42
CA ASP A 491 9.67 19.38 -21.39
C ASP A 491 10.77 19.79 -22.38
N HIS A 492 10.72 21.04 -22.88
CA HIS A 492 11.72 21.56 -23.81
C HIS A 492 13.13 21.64 -23.21
N ALA A 493 13.28 22.24 -22.01
CA ALA A 493 14.57 22.32 -21.36
C ALA A 493 15.07 20.94 -20.92
N SER A 494 14.17 20.08 -20.43
CA SER A 494 14.48 18.72 -19.99
C SER A 494 15.02 17.87 -21.13
N ALA A 495 14.37 17.88 -22.30
CA ALA A 495 14.84 17.15 -23.47
C ALA A 495 16.26 17.58 -23.90
N ARG A 496 16.59 18.87 -23.77
CA ARG A 496 17.93 19.41 -24.10
C ARG A 496 18.98 19.00 -23.07
N ILE A 497 18.68 19.05 -21.77
CA ILE A 497 19.60 18.58 -20.72
C ILE A 497 19.80 17.07 -20.80
N TYR A 498 18.74 16.30 -21.05
CA TYR A 498 18.83 14.85 -21.22
C TYR A 498 19.70 14.47 -22.43
N ALA A 499 19.57 15.19 -23.56
CA ALA A 499 20.46 15.01 -24.71
C ALA A 499 21.94 15.29 -24.38
N MET A 500 22.22 16.29 -23.54
CA MET A 500 23.58 16.57 -23.04
C MET A 500 24.11 15.46 -22.14
N GLY A 501 23.29 14.92 -21.23
CA GLY A 501 23.63 13.76 -20.40
C GLY A 501 24.03 12.55 -21.26
N ARG A 502 23.17 12.15 -22.20
CA ARG A 502 23.41 11.05 -23.14
C ARG A 502 24.68 11.23 -23.96
N SER A 503 24.92 12.43 -24.48
CA SER A 503 26.11 12.72 -25.29
C SER A 503 27.41 12.61 -24.49
N ASN A 504 27.41 13.06 -23.24
CA ASN A 504 28.58 12.94 -22.35
C ASN A 504 28.80 11.49 -21.91
N HIS A 505 27.73 10.74 -21.59
CA HIS A 505 27.80 9.33 -21.22
C HIS A 505 28.40 8.49 -22.34
N ARG A 506 27.90 8.64 -23.58
CA ARG A 506 28.46 8.01 -24.80
C ARG A 506 29.91 8.41 -25.09
N SER A 507 30.37 9.54 -24.57
CA SER A 507 31.74 10.04 -24.73
C SER A 507 32.67 9.68 -23.56
N GLY A 508 32.23 8.82 -22.63
CA GLY A 508 32.99 8.44 -21.43
C GLY A 508 33.09 9.51 -20.34
N ARG A 509 32.41 10.67 -20.50
CA ARG A 509 32.43 11.79 -19.55
C ARG A 509 31.41 11.58 -18.43
N GLN A 510 31.59 10.51 -17.66
CA GLN A 510 30.63 10.02 -16.67
C GLN A 510 30.19 11.09 -15.65
N ALA A 511 31.12 11.79 -15.00
CA ALA A 511 30.79 12.85 -14.02
C ALA A 511 29.93 13.98 -14.62
N THR A 512 30.17 14.36 -15.89
CA THR A 512 29.37 15.36 -16.59
C THR A 512 27.97 14.84 -16.96
N ALA A 513 27.86 13.56 -17.33
CA ALA A 513 26.57 12.94 -17.57
C ALA A 513 25.74 12.82 -16.28
N GLN A 514 26.38 12.38 -15.19
CA GLN A 514 25.80 12.29 -13.85
C GLN A 514 25.19 13.63 -13.42
N LEU A 515 25.93 14.74 -13.59
CA LEU A 515 25.45 16.09 -13.27
C LEU A 515 24.15 16.44 -14.01
N TYR A 516 24.10 16.22 -15.33
CA TYR A 516 22.90 16.53 -16.13
C TYR A 516 21.71 15.63 -15.79
N TYR A 517 21.93 14.35 -15.49
CA TYR A 517 20.86 13.45 -15.06
C TYR A 517 20.35 13.81 -13.66
N SER A 518 21.23 14.19 -12.72
CA SER A 518 20.83 14.65 -11.39
C SER A 518 20.02 15.95 -11.42
N TRP A 519 20.32 16.89 -12.34
CA TRP A 519 19.50 18.10 -12.51
C TRP A 519 18.06 17.77 -12.91
N LEU A 520 17.87 16.83 -13.83
CA LEU A 520 16.53 16.40 -14.28
C LEU A 520 15.73 15.72 -13.16
N LEU A 521 16.35 14.87 -12.36
CA LEU A 521 15.66 14.15 -11.28
C LEU A 521 15.30 15.06 -10.10
N ALA A 522 16.05 16.15 -9.89
CA ALA A 522 15.80 17.14 -8.85
C ALA A 522 14.61 18.08 -9.14
N GLU A 523 14.22 18.26 -10.41
CA GLU A 523 13.03 19.05 -10.77
C GLU A 523 11.79 18.15 -10.78
N SER A 524 10.86 18.40 -9.86
CA SER A 524 9.66 17.57 -9.67
C SER A 524 8.66 17.66 -10.84
N ARG A 525 8.69 18.73 -11.64
CA ARG A 525 7.82 18.89 -12.82
C ARG A 525 8.28 18.12 -14.06
N VAL A 526 9.48 17.50 -14.06
CA VAL A 526 9.92 16.66 -15.18
C VAL A 526 8.97 15.47 -15.28
N ASN A 527 8.44 15.20 -16.48
CA ASN A 527 7.46 14.13 -16.67
C ASN A 527 8.03 12.73 -16.32
N GLU A 528 7.15 11.82 -15.89
CA GLU A 528 7.56 10.55 -15.30
C GLU A 528 8.27 9.60 -16.28
N GLU A 529 7.94 9.68 -17.57
CA GLU A 529 8.64 8.92 -18.63
C GLU A 529 10.11 9.37 -18.72
N MET A 530 10.35 10.69 -18.76
CA MET A 530 11.70 11.27 -18.75
C MET A 530 12.43 11.01 -17.44
N ARG A 531 11.74 11.03 -16.28
CA ARG A 531 12.33 10.69 -14.97
C ARG A 531 12.79 9.24 -14.92
N THR A 532 11.93 8.29 -15.29
CA THR A 532 12.24 6.85 -15.36
C THR A 532 13.44 6.60 -16.29
N LEU A 533 13.39 7.17 -17.50
CA LEU A 533 14.44 7.04 -18.49
C LEU A 533 15.76 7.66 -18.00
N THR A 534 15.71 8.79 -17.30
CA THR A 534 16.90 9.45 -16.73
C THR A 534 17.50 8.66 -15.57
N ALA A 535 16.66 8.13 -14.67
CA ALA A 535 17.09 7.31 -13.53
C ALA A 535 17.86 6.07 -14.00
N ALA A 536 17.36 5.37 -15.03
CA ALA A 536 18.03 4.22 -15.63
C ALA A 536 19.43 4.55 -16.18
N HIS A 537 19.59 5.67 -16.90
CA HIS A 537 20.90 6.07 -17.43
C HIS A 537 21.83 6.65 -16.36
N LEU A 538 21.29 7.26 -15.30
CA LEU A 538 22.06 7.62 -14.11
C LEU A 538 22.57 6.37 -13.39
N GLU A 539 21.75 5.32 -13.28
CA GLU A 539 22.15 4.05 -12.71
C GLU A 539 23.27 3.39 -13.54
N GLN A 540 23.17 3.39 -14.87
CA GLN A 540 24.26 2.97 -15.76
C GLN A 540 25.56 3.77 -15.50
N VAL A 541 25.49 5.10 -15.46
CA VAL A 541 26.66 5.97 -15.17
C VAL A 541 27.28 5.66 -13.81
N ASN A 542 26.46 5.53 -12.76
CA ASN A 542 26.92 5.28 -11.39
C ASN A 542 27.60 3.92 -11.24
N ASN A 543 27.24 2.92 -12.05
CA ASN A 543 27.87 1.60 -12.07
C ASN A 543 29.07 1.54 -13.06
N GLY A 544 29.43 2.65 -13.69
CA GLY A 544 30.52 2.72 -14.67
C GLY A 544 30.20 2.11 -16.04
N TRP A 545 28.93 1.79 -16.31
CA TRP A 545 28.50 1.06 -17.50
C TRP A 545 28.43 1.94 -18.75
N GLU A 546 28.60 1.31 -19.92
CA GLU A 546 28.38 1.94 -21.21
C GLU A 546 26.92 2.39 -21.38
N PHE A 547 26.71 3.46 -22.16
CA PHE A 547 25.36 3.90 -22.52
C PHE A 547 24.66 2.81 -23.36
N ARG A 548 23.53 2.29 -22.88
CA ARG A 548 22.71 1.26 -23.56
C ARG A 548 21.24 1.64 -23.51
N THR A 549 20.55 1.70 -24.65
CA THR A 549 19.08 1.77 -24.70
C THR A 549 18.46 0.37 -24.51
N PRO A 550 17.13 0.28 -24.26
CA PRO A 550 16.42 -1.00 -24.27
C PRO A 550 16.66 -1.86 -25.53
N GLU A 551 16.76 -1.24 -26.70
CA GLU A 551 17.05 -1.92 -27.97
C GLU A 551 18.50 -2.40 -28.06
N ASP A 552 19.45 -1.67 -27.46
CA ASP A 552 20.84 -2.12 -27.34
C ASP A 552 20.93 -3.42 -26.51
N TYR A 553 20.21 -3.51 -25.38
CA TYR A 553 20.14 -4.74 -24.58
C TYR A 553 19.58 -5.93 -25.35
N LEU A 554 18.52 -5.72 -26.16
CA LEU A 554 17.92 -6.78 -26.99
C LEU A 554 18.86 -7.25 -28.09
N ARG A 555 19.47 -6.32 -28.83
CA ARG A 555 20.46 -6.63 -29.85
C ARG A 555 21.61 -7.43 -29.25
N ASP A 556 22.16 -6.96 -28.14
CA ASP A 556 23.39 -7.51 -27.58
C ASP A 556 23.13 -8.90 -26.96
N THR A 557 22.00 -9.09 -26.27
CA THR A 557 21.52 -10.40 -25.78
C THR A 557 21.34 -11.43 -26.90
N ILE A 558 20.77 -11.03 -28.03
CA ILE A 558 20.62 -11.89 -29.22
C ILE A 558 21.99 -12.23 -29.83
N SER A 559 22.90 -11.25 -29.88
CA SER A 559 24.23 -11.43 -30.49
C SER A 559 25.24 -12.18 -29.63
N ALA A 560 25.05 -12.20 -28.30
CA ALA A 560 25.99 -12.76 -27.34
C ALA A 560 26.34 -14.23 -27.68
N PRO A 561 27.63 -14.62 -27.78
CA PRO A 561 28.05 -15.95 -28.24
C PRO A 561 27.61 -17.08 -27.30
N ILE A 562 27.53 -16.84 -25.99
CA ILE A 562 27.18 -17.85 -24.98
C ILE A 562 25.95 -17.44 -24.14
N ALA A 563 25.23 -18.43 -23.61
CA ALA A 563 23.97 -18.18 -22.91
C ALA A 563 24.14 -17.45 -21.56
N SER A 564 25.27 -17.64 -20.88
CA SER A 564 25.58 -16.93 -19.61
C SER A 564 25.80 -15.44 -19.83
N GLU A 565 26.43 -15.06 -20.95
CA GLU A 565 26.61 -13.67 -21.37
C GLU A 565 25.28 -13.05 -21.80
N ALA A 566 24.50 -13.76 -22.62
CA ALA A 566 23.14 -13.36 -22.98
C ALA A 566 22.25 -13.13 -21.74
N TRP A 567 22.37 -14.00 -20.74
CA TRP A 567 21.68 -13.86 -19.47
C TRP A 567 22.14 -12.63 -18.69
N ALA A 568 23.45 -12.42 -18.54
CA ALA A 568 24.00 -11.26 -17.86
C ALA A 568 23.46 -9.94 -18.48
N VAL A 569 23.60 -9.77 -19.80
CA VAL A 569 23.11 -8.59 -20.54
C VAL A 569 21.60 -8.40 -20.36
N ALA A 570 20.80 -9.47 -20.44
CA ALA A 570 19.36 -9.37 -20.26
C ALA A 570 18.95 -9.02 -18.82
N THR A 571 19.61 -9.60 -17.81
CA THR A 571 19.35 -9.25 -16.39
C THR A 571 19.83 -7.85 -16.04
N GLU A 572 20.92 -7.38 -16.65
CA GLU A 572 21.41 -6.01 -16.54
C GLU A 572 20.34 -5.02 -17.04
N GLY A 573 19.83 -5.26 -18.26
CA GLY A 573 18.74 -4.48 -18.82
C GLY A 573 17.49 -4.50 -17.95
N MET A 574 17.08 -5.67 -17.43
CA MET A 574 15.89 -5.80 -16.57
C MET A 574 16.01 -5.04 -15.25
N ARG A 575 17.23 -4.79 -14.76
CA ARG A 575 17.47 -3.94 -13.59
C ARG A 575 17.19 -2.48 -13.90
N VAL A 576 17.75 -1.96 -15.01
CA VAL A 576 17.68 -0.53 -15.36
C VAL A 576 16.36 -0.14 -16.07
N PHE A 577 15.73 -1.06 -16.80
CA PHE A 577 14.50 -0.82 -17.57
C PHE A 577 13.43 -1.93 -17.33
N PRO A 578 13.01 -2.19 -16.07
CA PRO A 578 12.18 -3.34 -15.71
C PRO A 578 10.81 -3.41 -16.39
N ALA A 579 10.27 -2.26 -16.84
CA ALA A 579 8.98 -2.15 -17.50
C ALA A 579 9.05 -2.18 -19.04
N HIS A 580 10.25 -2.20 -19.66
CA HIS A 580 10.38 -2.04 -21.11
C HIS A 580 10.23 -3.37 -21.87
N SER A 581 9.41 -3.38 -22.93
CA SER A 581 9.08 -4.59 -23.69
C SER A 581 10.29 -5.28 -24.31
N ASP A 582 11.24 -4.51 -24.87
CA ASP A 582 12.43 -5.08 -25.52
C ASP A 582 13.39 -5.73 -24.53
N VAL A 583 13.40 -5.27 -23.28
CA VAL A 583 14.21 -5.84 -22.21
C VAL A 583 13.56 -7.11 -21.67
N GLN A 584 12.23 -7.14 -21.53
CA GLN A 584 11.52 -8.39 -21.28
C GLN A 584 11.73 -9.40 -22.43
N ALA A 585 11.75 -8.95 -23.70
CA ALA A 585 12.09 -9.80 -24.84
C ALA A 585 13.54 -10.31 -24.78
N SER A 586 14.47 -9.49 -24.28
CA SER A 586 15.87 -9.88 -24.00
C SER A 586 15.91 -11.01 -22.97
N LEU A 587 15.25 -10.84 -21.83
CA LEU A 587 15.19 -11.87 -20.78
C LEU A 587 14.56 -13.17 -21.29
N ASN A 588 13.50 -13.08 -22.11
CA ASN A 588 12.87 -14.26 -22.71
C ASN A 588 13.85 -15.00 -23.64
N ALA A 589 14.55 -14.28 -24.52
CA ALA A 589 15.54 -14.86 -25.42
C ALA A 589 16.74 -15.48 -24.67
N ALA A 590 17.18 -14.88 -23.57
CA ALA A 590 18.20 -15.46 -22.70
C ALA A 590 17.68 -16.69 -21.94
N ALA A 591 16.45 -16.64 -21.43
CA ALA A 591 15.79 -17.74 -20.74
C ALA A 591 15.66 -18.98 -21.63
N ASP A 592 15.23 -18.83 -22.89
CA ASP A 592 15.16 -19.92 -23.86
C ASP A 592 16.52 -20.61 -24.07
N ARG A 593 17.61 -19.83 -24.10
CA ARG A 593 18.98 -20.35 -24.24
C ARG A 593 19.44 -21.12 -23.01
N ILE A 594 19.19 -20.61 -21.81
CA ILE A 594 19.47 -21.30 -20.54
C ILE A 594 18.61 -22.57 -20.41
N TYR A 595 17.34 -22.50 -20.79
CA TYR A 595 16.41 -23.63 -20.81
C TYR A 595 16.89 -24.76 -21.74
N ALA A 596 17.31 -24.41 -22.96
CA ALA A 596 17.89 -25.36 -23.91
C ALA A 596 19.20 -26.00 -23.42
N LEU A 597 20.06 -25.26 -22.70
CA LEU A 597 21.26 -25.81 -22.04
C LEU A 597 20.90 -26.79 -20.91
N GLY A 598 19.88 -26.46 -20.11
CA GLY A 598 19.32 -27.36 -19.10
C GLY A 598 18.86 -28.67 -19.73
N GLN A 599 18.01 -28.61 -20.77
CA GLN A 599 17.52 -29.79 -21.49
C GLN A 599 18.66 -30.61 -22.12
N SER A 600 19.66 -29.96 -22.71
CA SER A 600 20.82 -30.62 -23.33
C SER A 600 21.65 -31.40 -22.32
N ASN A 601 21.89 -30.82 -21.13
CA ASN A 601 22.61 -31.51 -20.05
C ASN A 601 21.76 -32.64 -19.44
N HIS A 602 20.46 -32.42 -19.27
CA HIS A 602 19.52 -33.43 -18.78
C HIS A 602 19.53 -34.69 -19.66
N ARG A 603 19.42 -34.52 -20.99
CA ARG A 603 19.49 -35.64 -21.97
C ARG A 603 20.85 -36.35 -22.01
N ARG A 604 21.92 -35.75 -21.49
CA ARG A 604 23.26 -36.36 -21.36
C ARG A 604 23.47 -37.05 -20.01
N GLY A 605 22.50 -37.01 -19.09
CA GLY A 605 22.65 -37.51 -17.71
C GLY A 605 23.42 -36.56 -16.78
N ASN A 606 23.74 -35.34 -17.22
CA ASN A 606 24.44 -34.33 -16.44
C ASN A 606 23.46 -33.59 -15.51
N PHE A 607 22.78 -34.32 -14.62
CA PHE A 607 21.67 -33.80 -13.81
C PHE A 607 22.04 -32.56 -12.97
N ASN A 608 23.23 -32.53 -12.34
CA ASN A 608 23.67 -31.38 -11.55
C ASN A 608 23.79 -30.09 -12.39
N ALA A 609 24.30 -30.21 -13.62
CA ALA A 609 24.39 -29.07 -14.54
C ALA A 609 23.01 -28.65 -15.05
N ALA A 610 22.10 -29.60 -15.30
CA ALA A 610 20.73 -29.30 -15.68
C ALA A 610 19.98 -28.56 -14.56
N LEU A 611 20.10 -29.02 -13.30
CA LEU A 611 19.52 -28.39 -12.12
C LEU A 611 20.01 -26.95 -11.92
N MET A 612 21.31 -26.69 -12.12
CA MET A 612 21.87 -25.33 -12.07
C MET A 612 21.14 -24.38 -13.04
N TYR A 613 20.99 -24.77 -14.31
CA TYR A 613 20.30 -23.95 -15.32
C TYR A 613 18.79 -23.81 -15.06
N TYR A 614 18.10 -24.86 -14.61
CA TYR A 614 16.67 -24.75 -14.32
C TYR A 614 16.40 -23.89 -13.07
N ASN A 615 17.21 -24.02 -12.01
CA ASN A 615 17.07 -23.19 -10.80
C ASN A 615 17.30 -21.71 -11.10
N GLN A 616 18.25 -21.38 -11.98
CA GLN A 616 18.50 -20.01 -12.47
C GLN A 616 17.26 -19.39 -13.17
N LEU A 617 16.45 -20.19 -13.87
CA LEU A 617 15.20 -19.72 -14.49
C LEU A 617 14.08 -19.52 -13.47
N VAL A 618 13.98 -20.42 -12.49
CA VAL A 618 12.89 -20.39 -11.49
C VAL A 618 13.09 -19.26 -10.48
N SER A 619 14.34 -18.99 -10.08
CA SER A 619 14.67 -17.95 -9.08
C SER A 619 14.50 -16.52 -9.57
N HIS A 620 14.57 -16.27 -10.89
CA HIS A 620 14.54 -14.91 -11.43
C HIS A 620 13.10 -14.41 -11.64
N ASN A 621 12.68 -13.36 -10.92
CA ASN A 621 11.28 -12.91 -10.85
C ASN A 621 10.60 -12.73 -12.22
N HIS A 622 11.27 -12.09 -13.18
CA HIS A 622 10.69 -11.70 -14.47
C HIS A 622 10.70 -12.78 -15.57
N VAL A 623 11.18 -14.01 -15.29
CA VAL A 623 11.08 -15.12 -16.27
C VAL A 623 9.62 -15.55 -16.41
N LEU A 624 9.18 -15.79 -17.64
CA LEU A 624 7.78 -16.11 -17.96
C LEU A 624 7.24 -17.31 -17.14
N PRO A 625 6.00 -17.25 -16.63
CA PRO A 625 5.43 -18.32 -15.80
C PRO A 625 5.44 -19.70 -16.46
N ASN A 626 5.23 -19.81 -17.77
CA ASN A 626 5.28 -21.08 -18.49
C ASN A 626 6.68 -21.71 -18.46
N ILE A 627 7.74 -20.91 -18.69
CA ILE A 627 9.13 -21.38 -18.62
C ILE A 627 9.46 -21.82 -17.18
N LYS A 628 9.02 -21.06 -16.17
CA LYS A 628 9.17 -21.45 -14.76
C LYS A 628 8.48 -22.76 -14.43
N THR A 629 7.21 -22.92 -14.82
CA THR A 629 6.45 -24.15 -14.59
C THR A 629 7.12 -25.35 -15.28
N GLU A 630 7.55 -25.21 -16.53
CA GLU A 630 8.22 -26.31 -17.26
C GLU A 630 9.58 -26.65 -16.62
N ALA A 631 10.37 -25.64 -16.23
CA ALA A 631 11.63 -25.82 -15.50
C ALA A 631 11.44 -26.51 -14.14
N GLN A 632 10.39 -26.17 -13.37
CA GLN A 632 10.04 -26.85 -12.11
C GLN A 632 9.73 -28.34 -12.31
N VAL A 633 9.07 -28.72 -13.42
CA VAL A 633 8.86 -30.13 -13.74
C VAL A 633 10.17 -30.83 -14.06
N LEU A 634 11.06 -30.18 -14.82
CA LEU A 634 12.37 -30.74 -15.18
C LEU A 634 13.34 -30.80 -14.00
N ILE A 635 13.24 -29.91 -13.01
CA ILE A 635 13.96 -30.00 -11.72
C ILE A 635 13.58 -31.30 -11.02
N LYS A 636 12.30 -31.55 -10.78
CA LYS A 636 11.82 -32.79 -10.13
C LYS A 636 12.28 -34.06 -10.87
N GLN A 637 12.28 -34.04 -12.21
CA GLN A 637 12.79 -35.17 -13.00
C GLN A 637 14.31 -35.35 -12.84
N ALA A 638 15.09 -34.26 -12.83
CA ALA A 638 16.54 -34.31 -12.70
C ALA A 638 17.02 -34.68 -11.28
N GLU A 639 16.32 -34.22 -10.23
CA GLU A 639 16.54 -34.63 -8.83
C GLU A 639 16.38 -36.16 -8.68
N ASN A 640 15.32 -36.71 -9.27
CA ASN A 640 15.06 -38.15 -9.33
C ASN A 640 15.92 -38.90 -10.36
N ARG A 641 16.90 -38.23 -10.99
CA ARG A 641 17.81 -38.78 -12.02
C ARG A 641 17.08 -39.46 -13.20
N ARG A 642 15.87 -39.00 -13.51
CA ARG A 642 15.03 -39.53 -14.58
C ARG A 642 15.47 -38.99 -15.93
N GLU A 643 15.39 -39.78 -16.99
CA GLU A 643 15.46 -39.25 -18.35
C GLU A 643 14.31 -38.26 -18.64
N LEU A 644 14.63 -37.17 -19.35
CA LEU A 644 13.68 -36.12 -19.71
C LEU A 644 12.48 -36.70 -20.46
N THR A 645 11.33 -36.76 -19.79
CA THR A 645 10.10 -37.40 -20.28
C THR A 645 8.97 -36.38 -20.28
N THR A 646 8.40 -36.11 -21.46
CA THR A 646 7.23 -35.22 -21.62
C THR A 646 5.92 -35.92 -21.26
N ALA A 647 4.87 -35.17 -20.92
CA ALA A 647 3.54 -35.73 -20.65
C ALA A 647 2.98 -36.57 -21.81
N SER A 648 3.28 -36.21 -23.07
CA SER A 648 2.88 -36.98 -24.25
C SER A 648 3.59 -38.35 -24.32
N GLN A 649 4.87 -38.41 -23.91
CA GLN A 649 5.60 -39.67 -23.79
C GLN A 649 5.05 -40.54 -22.65
N PHE A 650 4.77 -39.97 -21.48
CA PHE A 650 4.09 -40.68 -20.37
C PHE A 650 2.74 -41.28 -20.81
N TYR A 651 1.89 -40.49 -21.48
CA TYR A 651 0.62 -40.96 -22.05
C TYR A 651 0.84 -42.14 -22.99
N THR A 652 1.75 -41.99 -23.95
CA THR A 652 2.05 -43.02 -24.96
C THR A 652 2.61 -44.30 -24.33
N GLN A 653 3.47 -44.18 -23.31
CA GLN A 653 4.03 -45.31 -22.57
C GLN A 653 2.96 -46.04 -21.75
N SER A 654 2.06 -45.31 -21.07
CA SER A 654 0.97 -45.90 -20.29
C SER A 654 -0.05 -46.63 -21.17
N MET A 655 -0.49 -46.01 -22.26
CA MET A 655 -1.47 -46.60 -23.19
C MET A 655 -0.94 -47.86 -23.88
N ASN A 656 0.36 -47.90 -24.20
CA ASN A 656 1.02 -49.07 -24.81
C ASN A 656 1.57 -50.08 -23.79
N ALA A 657 1.39 -49.87 -22.48
CA ALA A 657 1.97 -50.75 -21.46
C ALA A 657 1.34 -52.16 -21.49
N GLY A 658 2.20 -53.18 -21.46
CA GLY A 658 1.82 -54.59 -21.63
C GLY A 658 0.99 -55.19 -20.49
N SER A 659 0.93 -54.53 -19.33
CA SER A 659 0.08 -54.93 -18.20
C SER A 659 -0.70 -53.74 -17.64
N ALA A 660 -1.85 -54.02 -17.02
CA ALA A 660 -2.68 -53.01 -16.37
C ALA A 660 -1.92 -52.27 -15.24
N SER A 661 -1.16 -53.02 -14.44
CA SER A 661 -0.30 -52.47 -13.38
C SER A 661 0.75 -51.50 -13.92
N GLN A 662 1.43 -51.87 -15.01
CA GLN A 662 2.44 -51.01 -15.64
C GLN A 662 1.81 -49.75 -16.24
N ALA A 663 0.65 -49.86 -16.88
CA ALA A 663 -0.09 -48.70 -17.40
C ALA A 663 -0.44 -47.71 -16.27
N TRP A 664 -0.89 -48.26 -15.14
CA TRP A 664 -1.28 -47.52 -13.95
C TRP A 664 -0.09 -46.81 -13.30
N ASP A 665 1.05 -47.50 -13.17
CA ASP A 665 2.25 -46.91 -12.56
C ASP A 665 2.80 -45.77 -13.43
N ILE A 666 2.90 -45.96 -14.75
CA ILE A 666 3.36 -44.92 -15.68
C ILE A 666 2.42 -43.71 -15.69
N ALA A 667 1.10 -43.91 -15.66
CA ALA A 667 0.14 -42.80 -15.65
C ALA A 667 0.22 -41.98 -14.36
N ASN A 668 0.31 -42.63 -13.21
CA ASN A 668 0.45 -41.96 -11.92
C ASN A 668 1.79 -41.24 -11.80
N GLU A 669 2.88 -41.88 -12.24
CA GLU A 669 4.19 -41.28 -12.28
C GLU A 669 4.22 -40.06 -13.22
N GLY A 670 3.51 -40.10 -14.35
CA GLY A 670 3.31 -38.92 -15.19
C GLY A 670 2.60 -37.79 -14.46
N LEU A 671 1.57 -38.09 -13.66
CA LEU A 671 0.80 -37.10 -12.91
C LEU A 671 1.55 -36.49 -11.71
N THR A 672 2.60 -37.11 -11.18
CA THR A 672 3.45 -36.47 -10.14
C THR A 672 4.32 -35.35 -10.73
N TYR A 673 4.73 -35.49 -12.00
CA TYR A 673 5.47 -34.47 -12.74
C TYR A 673 4.55 -33.46 -13.43
N TYR A 674 3.43 -33.90 -14.01
CA TYR A 674 2.49 -33.08 -14.77
C TYR A 674 1.07 -33.16 -14.16
N PRO A 675 0.85 -32.59 -12.97
CA PRO A 675 -0.46 -32.61 -12.31
C PRO A 675 -1.50 -31.88 -13.17
N GLY A 676 -2.72 -32.42 -13.23
CA GLY A 676 -3.84 -31.84 -13.97
C GLY A 676 -3.80 -32.02 -15.49
N GLN A 677 -2.75 -32.62 -16.07
CA GLN A 677 -2.67 -32.83 -17.51
C GLN A 677 -3.76 -33.80 -17.99
N SER A 678 -4.69 -33.30 -18.82
CA SER A 678 -5.88 -34.03 -19.26
C SER A 678 -5.60 -35.40 -19.90
N SER A 679 -4.59 -35.49 -20.76
CA SER A 679 -4.18 -36.76 -21.38
C SER A 679 -3.69 -37.79 -20.35
N LEU A 680 -3.01 -37.37 -19.29
CA LEU A 680 -2.54 -38.27 -18.23
C LEU A 680 -3.68 -38.71 -17.29
N VAL A 681 -4.67 -37.85 -17.06
CA VAL A 681 -5.92 -38.23 -16.37
C VAL A 681 -6.68 -39.27 -17.20
N GLU A 682 -6.72 -39.13 -18.53
CA GLU A 682 -7.31 -40.12 -19.45
C GLU A 682 -6.53 -41.46 -19.42
N ALA A 683 -5.20 -41.43 -19.52
CA ALA A 683 -4.37 -42.63 -19.41
C ALA A 683 -4.54 -43.33 -18.05
N LEU A 684 -4.59 -42.57 -16.95
CA LEU A 684 -4.85 -43.13 -15.62
C LEU A 684 -6.23 -43.81 -15.57
N ARG A 685 -7.28 -43.16 -16.10
CA ARG A 685 -8.62 -43.75 -16.15
C ARG A 685 -8.65 -45.05 -16.94
N SER A 686 -8.05 -45.07 -18.13
CA SER A 686 -7.89 -46.27 -18.96
C SER A 686 -7.15 -47.40 -18.22
N ALA A 687 -6.07 -47.06 -17.51
CA ALA A 687 -5.36 -48.01 -16.66
C ALA A 687 -6.20 -48.50 -15.46
N ALA A 688 -6.98 -47.61 -14.85
CA ALA A 688 -7.87 -47.90 -13.73
C ALA A 688 -8.93 -48.94 -14.11
N ASP A 689 -9.60 -48.76 -15.26
CA ASP A 689 -10.59 -49.69 -15.79
C ASP A 689 -9.97 -51.09 -16.09
N ARG A 690 -8.72 -51.12 -16.59
CA ARG A 690 -7.95 -52.37 -16.77
C ARG A 690 -7.64 -53.05 -15.43
N VAL A 691 -7.23 -52.30 -14.41
CA VAL A 691 -6.96 -52.83 -13.05
C VAL A 691 -8.24 -53.34 -12.38
N LEU A 692 -9.34 -52.60 -12.50
CA LEU A 692 -10.67 -53.01 -12.00
C LEU A 692 -11.11 -54.33 -12.64
N SER A 693 -10.94 -54.46 -13.95
CA SER A 693 -11.27 -55.68 -14.70
C SER A 693 -10.50 -56.91 -14.19
N LEU A 694 -9.22 -56.77 -13.82
CA LEU A 694 -8.44 -57.86 -13.21
C LEU A 694 -8.96 -58.22 -11.82
N GLY A 695 -9.35 -57.22 -11.02
CA GLY A 695 -10.02 -57.41 -9.73
C GLY A 695 -11.32 -58.20 -9.88
N GLU A 696 -12.23 -57.74 -10.75
CA GLU A 696 -13.49 -58.42 -11.04
C GLU A 696 -13.31 -59.84 -11.55
N ASN A 697 -12.39 -60.09 -12.49
CA ASN A 697 -12.16 -61.43 -13.02
C ASN A 697 -11.62 -62.39 -11.96
N SER A 698 -10.71 -61.92 -11.11
CA SER A 698 -10.22 -62.68 -9.95
C SER A 698 -11.37 -62.99 -8.98
N HIS A 699 -12.23 -62.01 -8.72
CA HIS A 699 -13.37 -62.13 -7.82
C HIS A 699 -14.42 -63.13 -8.33
N LYS A 700 -14.79 -63.05 -9.63
CA LYS A 700 -15.72 -63.99 -10.29
C LYS A 700 -15.22 -65.44 -10.25
N GLN A 701 -13.90 -65.64 -10.20
CA GLN A 701 -13.25 -66.95 -10.05
C GLN A 701 -13.14 -67.44 -8.60
N GLY A 702 -13.60 -66.67 -7.60
CA GLY A 702 -13.45 -66.97 -6.18
C GLY A 702 -12.07 -66.66 -5.59
N ASN A 703 -11.17 -66.01 -6.34
CA ASN A 703 -9.83 -65.62 -5.90
C ASN A 703 -9.89 -64.29 -5.11
N PHE A 704 -10.63 -64.28 -4.00
CA PHE A 704 -10.94 -63.08 -3.22
C PHE A 704 -9.70 -62.30 -2.77
N SER A 705 -8.65 -62.98 -2.29
CA SER A 705 -7.38 -62.34 -1.89
C SER A 705 -6.72 -61.57 -3.04
N THR A 706 -6.74 -62.11 -4.26
CA THR A 706 -6.20 -61.46 -5.45
C THR A 706 -7.06 -60.28 -5.88
N ALA A 707 -8.39 -60.41 -5.78
CA ALA A 707 -9.33 -59.32 -6.04
C ALA A 707 -9.09 -58.12 -5.08
N LEU A 708 -8.91 -58.40 -3.79
CA LEU A 708 -8.61 -57.39 -2.76
C LEU A 708 -7.31 -56.60 -3.04
N ILE A 709 -6.28 -57.23 -3.61
CA ILE A 709 -5.04 -56.53 -4.02
C ILE A 709 -5.36 -55.46 -5.07
N TYR A 710 -6.12 -55.80 -6.12
CA TYR A 710 -6.49 -54.85 -7.16
C TYR A 710 -7.42 -53.75 -6.65
N TYR A 711 -8.40 -54.10 -5.81
CA TYR A 711 -9.33 -53.12 -5.23
C TYR A 711 -8.63 -52.13 -4.30
N ASN A 712 -7.75 -52.59 -3.41
CA ASN A 712 -6.99 -51.69 -2.53
C ASN A 712 -6.03 -50.79 -3.32
N ARG A 713 -5.43 -51.29 -4.41
CA ARG A 713 -4.58 -50.47 -5.29
C ARG A 713 -5.33 -49.29 -5.92
N LEU A 714 -6.59 -49.48 -6.29
CA LEU A 714 -7.45 -48.41 -6.82
C LEU A 714 -7.86 -47.43 -5.70
N LEU A 715 -8.27 -47.92 -4.54
CA LEU A 715 -8.76 -47.06 -3.44
C LEU A 715 -7.67 -46.20 -2.81
N ASN A 716 -6.42 -46.68 -2.79
CA ASN A 716 -5.26 -45.94 -2.27
C ASN A 716 -4.76 -44.82 -3.21
N ASN A 717 -5.56 -44.41 -4.19
CA ASN A 717 -5.22 -43.38 -5.16
C ASN A 717 -6.35 -42.36 -5.26
N ASP A 718 -6.06 -41.09 -5.04
CA ASP A 718 -7.09 -40.05 -4.99
C ASP A 718 -7.59 -39.61 -6.36
N ASN A 719 -6.83 -39.91 -7.44
CA ASN A 719 -7.16 -39.53 -8.80
C ASN A 719 -8.18 -40.47 -9.48
N ILE A 720 -8.69 -41.51 -8.82
CA ILE A 720 -9.81 -42.30 -9.36
C ILE A 720 -11.14 -41.55 -9.23
N THR A 721 -12.03 -41.73 -10.20
CA THR A 721 -13.37 -41.12 -10.15
C THR A 721 -14.15 -41.62 -8.93
N HIS A 722 -14.98 -40.75 -8.32
CA HIS A 722 -15.84 -41.14 -7.20
C HIS A 722 -16.74 -42.35 -7.53
N ALA A 723 -17.29 -42.43 -8.75
CA ALA A 723 -18.07 -43.59 -9.20
C ALA A 723 -17.27 -44.91 -9.14
N MET A 724 -16.01 -44.88 -9.57
CA MET A 724 -15.11 -46.02 -9.46
C MET A 724 -14.80 -46.34 -7.99
N ARG A 725 -14.58 -45.33 -7.14
CA ARG A 725 -14.36 -45.52 -5.70
C ARG A 725 -15.51 -46.27 -5.04
N THR A 726 -16.76 -45.82 -5.21
CA THR A 726 -17.95 -46.49 -4.64
C THR A 726 -18.12 -47.94 -5.13
N ARG A 727 -17.90 -48.18 -6.43
CA ARG A 727 -17.95 -49.54 -7.04
C ARG A 727 -16.86 -50.44 -6.46
N VAL A 728 -15.63 -49.95 -6.34
CA VAL A 728 -14.50 -50.70 -5.79
C VAL A 728 -14.64 -50.95 -4.28
N GLU A 729 -15.17 -50.01 -3.51
CA GLU A 729 -15.46 -50.21 -2.08
C GLU A 729 -16.51 -51.31 -1.85
N SER A 730 -17.55 -51.32 -2.68
CA SER A 730 -18.59 -52.35 -2.66
C SER A 730 -18.01 -53.73 -3.02
N TYR A 731 -17.17 -53.80 -4.06
CA TYR A 731 -16.49 -55.05 -4.43
C TYR A 731 -15.46 -55.51 -3.40
N ARG A 732 -14.75 -54.58 -2.75
CA ARG A 732 -13.86 -54.88 -1.62
C ARG A 732 -14.65 -55.48 -0.46
N TYR A 733 -15.78 -54.88 -0.09
CA TYR A 733 -16.66 -55.40 0.96
C TYR A 733 -17.12 -56.84 0.66
N LEU A 734 -17.60 -57.10 -0.55
CA LEU A 734 -17.99 -58.45 -0.98
C LEU A 734 -16.82 -59.44 -0.89
N ALA A 735 -15.64 -59.07 -1.41
CA ALA A 735 -14.46 -59.93 -1.38
C ALA A 735 -13.94 -60.22 0.04
N THR A 736 -13.94 -59.22 0.94
CA THR A 736 -13.58 -59.41 2.36
C THR A 736 -14.51 -60.41 3.05
N ASN A 737 -15.80 -60.41 2.69
CA ASN A 737 -16.79 -61.33 3.24
C ASN A 737 -16.92 -62.66 2.44
N HIS A 738 -16.04 -62.91 1.47
CA HIS A 738 -16.05 -64.11 0.61
C HIS A 738 -17.37 -64.29 -0.17
N LEU A 739 -18.04 -63.18 -0.49
CA LEU A 739 -19.28 -63.13 -1.26
C LEU A 739 -18.96 -62.85 -2.73
N TYR A 740 -19.58 -63.58 -3.65
CA TYR A 740 -19.42 -63.32 -5.09
C TYR A 740 -20.01 -61.95 -5.50
N LEU A 741 -19.53 -61.44 -6.64
CA LEU A 741 -20.06 -60.21 -7.23
C LEU A 741 -21.56 -60.30 -7.52
N THR A 742 -22.28 -59.28 -7.09
CA THR A 742 -23.74 -59.12 -7.20
C THR A 742 -24.07 -57.66 -7.45
N ASN A 743 -25.16 -57.40 -8.17
CA ASN A 743 -25.66 -56.06 -8.44
C ASN A 743 -26.50 -55.50 -7.27
N MET A 744 -26.60 -56.24 -6.16
CA MET A 744 -27.33 -55.86 -4.94
C MET A 744 -26.56 -56.24 -3.68
N ILE A 745 -26.51 -55.33 -2.71
CA ILE A 745 -25.99 -55.56 -1.35
C ILE A 745 -27.08 -55.21 -0.35
N ILE A 746 -27.33 -56.08 0.62
CA ILE A 746 -28.38 -55.90 1.63
C ILE A 746 -27.75 -55.82 3.01
N ARG A 747 -28.20 -54.87 3.82
CA ARG A 747 -27.81 -54.68 5.22
C ARG A 747 -29.07 -54.56 6.08
N GLU A 748 -28.98 -55.01 7.32
CA GLU A 748 -30.02 -54.80 8.34
C GLU A 748 -29.55 -53.76 9.35
N SER A 749 -30.42 -52.79 9.69
CA SER A 749 -30.22 -51.80 10.75
C SER A 749 -31.09 -52.15 11.97
N PRO A 750 -30.53 -52.65 13.09
CA PRO A 750 -31.31 -52.97 14.29
C PRO A 750 -31.68 -51.72 15.10
N TYR A 751 -32.89 -51.70 15.65
CA TYR A 751 -33.43 -50.62 16.48
C TYR A 751 -33.99 -51.15 17.80
N SER A 752 -33.70 -50.46 18.90
CA SER A 752 -34.09 -50.84 20.28
C SER A 752 -35.53 -50.46 20.66
N THR A 753 -36.37 -50.09 19.70
CA THR A 753 -37.81 -49.88 19.89
C THR A 753 -38.54 -51.06 19.25
N SER A 754 -39.50 -51.68 19.93
CA SER A 754 -40.36 -52.70 19.31
C SER A 754 -41.31 -52.09 18.28
N PHE A 755 -41.79 -52.89 17.34
CA PHE A 755 -42.63 -52.40 16.26
C PHE A 755 -43.92 -51.73 16.78
N GLU A 756 -44.59 -52.34 17.78
CA GLU A 756 -45.82 -51.81 18.38
C GLU A 756 -45.60 -50.45 19.03
N ALA A 757 -44.51 -50.29 19.78
CA ALA A 757 -44.16 -49.02 20.43
C ALA A 757 -43.82 -47.93 19.41
N ALA A 758 -43.25 -48.30 18.26
CA ALA A 758 -43.01 -47.40 17.16
C ALA A 758 -44.34 -46.95 16.50
N VAL A 759 -45.30 -47.86 16.31
CA VAL A 759 -46.66 -47.56 15.80
C VAL A 759 -47.45 -46.70 16.77
N ASP A 760 -47.39 -46.97 18.08
CA ASP A 760 -48.07 -46.15 19.10
C ASP A 760 -47.61 -44.69 19.07
N ARG A 761 -46.30 -44.45 18.88
CA ARG A 761 -45.76 -43.09 18.69
C ARG A 761 -46.31 -42.40 17.44
N GLN A 762 -46.52 -43.11 16.32
CA GLN A 762 -47.17 -42.54 15.12
C GLN A 762 -48.62 -42.12 15.41
N MET A 763 -49.37 -42.97 16.11
CA MET A 763 -50.81 -42.74 16.38
C MET A 763 -51.05 -41.61 17.40
N ALA A 764 -50.06 -41.30 18.23
CA ALA A 764 -50.09 -40.24 19.23
C ALA A 764 -49.74 -38.84 18.69
N LEU A 765 -49.31 -38.70 17.43
CA LEU A 765 -48.89 -37.42 16.85
C LEU A 765 -50.04 -36.40 16.80
N ARG A 766 -49.74 -35.14 17.13
CA ARG A 766 -50.68 -34.00 17.03
C ARG A 766 -51.15 -33.79 15.58
N ALA A 767 -50.21 -33.84 14.63
CA ALA A 767 -50.52 -33.98 13.21
C ALA A 767 -50.52 -35.47 12.87
N LYS A 768 -51.70 -36.09 12.84
CA LYS A 768 -51.83 -37.53 12.63
C LYS A 768 -51.35 -37.94 11.22
N PRO A 769 -50.80 -39.15 11.05
CA PRO A 769 -50.53 -39.70 9.72
C PRO A 769 -51.79 -39.67 8.85
N GLN A 770 -51.64 -39.30 7.58
CA GLN A 770 -52.72 -39.16 6.61
C GLN A 770 -52.73 -40.32 5.62
N ALA A 771 -53.91 -40.70 5.14
CA ALA A 771 -54.12 -41.63 4.04
C ALA A 771 -54.99 -40.95 2.96
N SER A 772 -54.73 -41.27 1.69
CA SER A 772 -55.52 -40.72 0.59
C SER A 772 -56.87 -41.41 0.48
N HIS A 773 -57.94 -40.64 0.26
CA HIS A 773 -59.29 -41.14 0.12
C HIS A 773 -60.11 -40.24 -0.81
N ASN A 774 -60.67 -40.81 -1.89
CA ASN A 774 -61.53 -40.13 -2.87
C ASN A 774 -60.97 -38.78 -3.40
N GLY A 775 -59.67 -38.71 -3.67
CA GLY A 775 -59.00 -37.50 -4.16
C GLY A 775 -58.64 -36.46 -3.09
N GLY A 776 -58.95 -36.73 -1.81
CA GLY A 776 -58.53 -35.93 -0.66
C GLY A 776 -57.69 -36.71 0.35
N TRP A 777 -57.51 -36.10 1.53
CA TRP A 777 -56.75 -36.64 2.66
C TRP A 777 -57.65 -36.86 3.87
N ARG A 778 -57.36 -37.92 4.65
CA ARG A 778 -57.96 -38.16 5.97
C ARG A 778 -56.91 -38.77 6.91
N ASN A 779 -57.17 -38.71 8.22
CA ASN A 779 -56.39 -39.48 9.19
C ASN A 779 -56.37 -40.97 8.81
N ALA A 780 -55.18 -41.58 8.86
CA ALA A 780 -54.98 -43.00 8.67
C ALA A 780 -55.48 -43.80 9.89
N SER A 781 -55.97 -45.02 9.66
CA SER A 781 -56.22 -46.00 10.71
C SER A 781 -54.91 -46.62 11.21
N ARG A 782 -54.95 -47.33 12.34
CA ARG A 782 -53.75 -48.01 12.89
C ARG A 782 -53.27 -49.10 11.93
N GLU A 783 -54.20 -49.80 11.29
CA GLU A 783 -53.97 -50.86 10.32
C GLU A 783 -53.32 -50.32 9.05
N GLU A 784 -53.70 -49.11 8.60
CA GLU A 784 -53.07 -48.43 7.47
C GLU A 784 -51.64 -47.96 7.81
N VAL A 785 -51.38 -47.51 9.04
CA VAL A 785 -50.01 -47.23 9.50
C VAL A 785 -49.19 -48.53 9.53
N ILE A 786 -49.71 -49.61 10.12
CA ILE A 786 -49.03 -50.92 10.19
C ILE A 786 -48.70 -51.45 8.79
N ARG A 787 -49.63 -51.36 7.82
CA ARG A 787 -49.41 -51.81 6.44
C ARG A 787 -48.16 -51.19 5.82
N TYR A 788 -47.99 -49.87 5.97
CA TYR A 788 -46.89 -49.13 5.34
C TYR A 788 -45.63 -49.00 6.22
N MET A 789 -45.73 -49.33 7.50
CA MET A 789 -44.63 -49.22 8.47
C MET A 789 -43.96 -50.57 8.76
N ASP A 790 -44.66 -51.71 8.71
CA ASP A 790 -44.02 -53.01 8.93
C ASP A 790 -43.12 -53.38 7.74
N PRO A 791 -41.79 -53.54 7.94
CA PRO A 791 -40.90 -53.96 6.86
C PRO A 791 -41.29 -55.33 6.28
N ASN A 792 -41.87 -56.23 7.08
CA ASN A 792 -42.27 -57.56 6.62
C ASN A 792 -43.48 -57.53 5.67
N ASN A 793 -44.29 -56.48 5.71
CA ASN A 793 -45.37 -56.25 4.72
C ASN A 793 -44.83 -55.70 3.38
N ILE A 794 -43.57 -55.27 3.35
CA ILE A 794 -42.90 -54.64 2.20
C ILE A 794 -41.89 -55.60 1.55
N LEU A 795 -41.23 -56.45 2.32
CA LEU A 795 -40.24 -57.40 1.82
C LEU A 795 -40.90 -58.57 1.06
N PRO A 796 -40.21 -59.17 0.06
CA PRO A 796 -40.71 -60.38 -0.60
C PRO A 796 -40.69 -61.58 0.37
N SER A 797 -41.58 -62.54 0.13
CA SER A 797 -41.72 -63.75 0.96
C SER A 797 -40.52 -64.69 0.90
N ASP A 798 -39.67 -64.57 -0.11
CA ASP A 798 -38.39 -65.27 -0.24
C ASP A 798 -37.32 -64.25 -0.71
N MET A 799 -36.20 -64.19 0.02
CA MET A 799 -35.09 -63.28 -0.28
C MET A 799 -34.14 -63.84 -1.36
N SER A 800 -34.33 -65.08 -1.81
CA SER A 800 -33.68 -65.61 -3.03
C SER A 800 -34.43 -65.20 -4.32
N ASP A 801 -35.71 -64.84 -4.20
CA ASP A 801 -36.55 -64.31 -5.28
C ASP A 801 -36.23 -62.84 -5.64
N LEU A 802 -35.22 -62.23 -4.99
CA LEU A 802 -34.79 -60.84 -5.24
C LEU A 802 -34.31 -60.59 -6.67
N THR A 803 -33.92 -61.63 -7.39
CA THR A 803 -33.67 -61.58 -8.84
C THR A 803 -34.91 -61.13 -9.64
N ASN A 804 -36.12 -61.27 -9.07
CA ASN A 804 -37.41 -60.86 -9.64
C ASN A 804 -37.89 -59.48 -9.15
N MET A 805 -37.00 -58.62 -8.64
CA MET A 805 -37.31 -57.22 -8.27
C MET A 805 -38.04 -56.42 -9.37
N PHE A 806 -37.86 -56.80 -10.64
CA PHE A 806 -38.42 -56.14 -11.81
C PHE A 806 -39.55 -56.94 -12.47
N THR A 807 -40.61 -57.18 -11.68
CA THR A 807 -41.99 -57.34 -12.17
C THR A 807 -42.34 -58.61 -12.93
N THR A 808 -43.30 -59.37 -12.42
CA THR A 808 -43.93 -60.47 -13.15
C THR A 808 -45.27 -60.04 -13.76
N ALA A 809 -45.49 -60.39 -15.03
CA ALA A 809 -46.79 -60.41 -15.68
C ALA A 809 -47.43 -61.79 -15.45
N ARG A 810 -48.47 -61.85 -14.61
CA ARG A 810 -49.29 -63.04 -14.41
C ARG A 810 -50.45 -63.05 -15.39
N ILE A 811 -50.56 -64.08 -16.22
CA ILE A 811 -51.61 -64.15 -17.26
C ILE A 811 -53.00 -64.30 -16.59
N ILE A 812 -53.96 -63.41 -16.88
CA ILE A 812 -55.33 -63.46 -16.32
C ILE A 812 -56.42 -63.89 -17.30
N VAL A 813 -56.04 -64.21 -18.54
CA VAL A 813 -56.90 -64.81 -19.57
C VAL A 813 -56.53 -66.28 -19.79
N ASP A 814 -57.46 -67.10 -20.26
CA ASP A 814 -57.26 -68.56 -20.35
C ASP A 814 -56.09 -68.93 -21.27
N VAL A 815 -55.96 -68.24 -22.41
CA VAL A 815 -54.82 -68.31 -23.34
C VAL A 815 -54.50 -66.91 -23.86
N LEU A 816 -53.22 -66.54 -23.88
CA LEU A 816 -52.68 -65.30 -24.45
C LEU A 816 -51.61 -65.63 -25.50
N ASN A 817 -51.65 -64.92 -26.64
CA ASN A 817 -50.65 -65.07 -27.70
C ASN A 817 -49.37 -64.28 -27.38
N VAL A 818 -48.23 -64.96 -27.53
CA VAL A 818 -46.89 -64.37 -27.46
C VAL A 818 -46.44 -63.99 -28.88
N ARG A 819 -45.85 -62.81 -29.08
CA ARG A 819 -45.54 -62.23 -30.40
C ARG A 819 -44.09 -61.78 -30.55
N SER A 820 -43.63 -61.63 -31.78
CA SER A 820 -42.28 -61.16 -32.13
C SER A 820 -42.05 -59.66 -31.90
N GLY A 821 -43.10 -58.87 -31.64
CA GLY A 821 -43.02 -57.43 -31.41
C GLY A 821 -44.28 -56.85 -30.76
N PRO A 822 -44.24 -55.58 -30.33
CA PRO A 822 -45.31 -54.92 -29.58
C PRO A 822 -46.46 -54.48 -30.49
N GLY A 823 -47.38 -55.40 -30.78
CA GLY A 823 -48.59 -55.11 -31.54
C GLY A 823 -49.29 -56.34 -32.09
N THR A 824 -50.57 -56.21 -32.42
CA THR A 824 -51.36 -57.30 -33.03
C THR A 824 -50.93 -57.63 -34.48
N SER A 825 -50.16 -56.74 -35.12
CA SER A 825 -49.55 -56.89 -36.44
C SER A 825 -48.30 -57.79 -36.46
N HIS A 826 -47.63 -57.99 -35.31
CA HIS A 826 -46.44 -58.84 -35.22
C HIS A 826 -46.79 -60.32 -35.20
N SER A 827 -45.93 -61.18 -35.76
CA SER A 827 -46.17 -62.63 -35.83
C SER A 827 -46.30 -63.26 -34.44
N VAL A 828 -47.22 -64.23 -34.31
CA VAL A 828 -47.34 -65.05 -33.09
C VAL A 828 -46.22 -66.08 -33.07
N VAL A 829 -45.45 -66.11 -31.97
CA VAL A 829 -44.30 -67.01 -31.76
C VAL A 829 -44.59 -68.09 -30.69
N GLY A 830 -45.73 -68.01 -30.02
CA GLY A 830 -46.21 -69.02 -29.07
C GLY A 830 -47.47 -68.57 -28.35
N SER A 831 -47.86 -69.31 -27.31
CA SER A 831 -48.96 -68.97 -26.42
C SER A 831 -48.65 -69.35 -24.98
N VAL A 832 -49.31 -68.64 -24.05
CA VAL A 832 -49.18 -68.81 -22.60
C VAL A 832 -50.58 -68.85 -21.97
N SER A 833 -50.73 -69.54 -20.84
CA SER A 833 -52.01 -69.85 -20.22
C SER A 833 -52.24 -69.10 -18.91
N ARG A 834 -53.50 -68.97 -18.48
CA ARG A 834 -53.89 -68.34 -17.20
C ARG A 834 -53.02 -68.85 -16.04
N GLY A 835 -52.51 -67.92 -15.24
CA GLY A 835 -51.73 -68.22 -14.04
C GLY A 835 -50.25 -68.51 -14.27
N GLN A 836 -49.77 -68.60 -15.51
CA GLN A 836 -48.35 -68.53 -15.80
C GLN A 836 -47.82 -67.12 -15.51
N GLU A 837 -46.54 -67.01 -15.17
CA GLU A 837 -45.87 -65.76 -14.78
C GLU A 837 -44.58 -65.58 -15.57
N PHE A 838 -44.33 -64.34 -16.03
CA PHE A 838 -43.17 -63.99 -16.84
C PHE A 838 -42.58 -62.66 -16.39
N THR A 839 -41.25 -62.60 -16.20
CA THR A 839 -40.55 -61.36 -15.87
C THR A 839 -40.62 -60.38 -17.05
N ILE A 840 -41.01 -59.12 -16.78
CA ILE A 840 -41.18 -58.08 -17.79
C ILE A 840 -39.84 -57.38 -18.04
N ILE A 841 -39.29 -57.58 -19.23
CA ILE A 841 -38.01 -57.01 -19.68
C ILE A 841 -38.17 -55.55 -20.13
N ASP A 842 -39.31 -55.21 -20.75
CA ASP A 842 -39.58 -53.90 -21.38
C ASP A 842 -41.10 -53.68 -21.56
N GLU A 843 -41.53 -52.43 -21.79
CA GLU A 843 -42.93 -52.09 -22.11
C GLU A 843 -43.01 -51.12 -23.28
N GLN A 844 -43.81 -51.45 -24.30
CA GLN A 844 -44.05 -50.60 -25.45
C GLN A 844 -45.50 -50.66 -25.91
N SER A 845 -46.17 -49.51 -26.00
CA SER A 845 -47.52 -49.36 -26.58
C SER A 845 -48.60 -50.29 -25.98
N GLY A 846 -48.52 -50.58 -24.68
CA GLY A 846 -49.42 -51.52 -24.00
C GLY A 846 -49.09 -53.00 -24.20
N TRP A 847 -47.85 -53.32 -24.57
CA TRP A 847 -47.30 -54.68 -24.66
C TRP A 847 -46.08 -54.81 -23.73
N TYR A 848 -45.95 -55.98 -23.09
CA TYR A 848 -44.82 -56.31 -22.22
C TYR A 848 -43.88 -57.27 -22.94
N LYS A 849 -42.59 -56.96 -22.95
CA LYS A 849 -41.54 -57.86 -23.43
C LYS A 849 -41.18 -58.85 -22.31
N ILE A 850 -40.99 -60.11 -22.65
CA ILE A 850 -40.74 -61.23 -21.74
C ILE A 850 -39.71 -62.19 -22.33
N GLY A 851 -39.07 -62.98 -21.48
CA GLY A 851 -38.31 -64.16 -21.91
C GLY A 851 -39.24 -65.33 -22.21
N PHE A 852 -39.17 -65.90 -23.42
CA PHE A 852 -40.01 -67.01 -23.85
C PHE A 852 -39.19 -68.01 -24.71
N ASN A 853 -39.12 -69.27 -24.27
CA ASN A 853 -38.38 -70.35 -24.95
C ASN A 853 -36.91 -70.01 -25.34
N GLY A 854 -36.21 -69.25 -24.50
CA GLY A 854 -34.81 -68.87 -24.74
C GLY A 854 -34.62 -67.71 -25.73
N SER A 855 -35.66 -66.92 -25.98
CA SER A 855 -35.60 -65.68 -26.78
C SER A 855 -36.53 -64.61 -26.21
N GLU A 856 -36.34 -63.35 -26.59
CA GLU A 856 -37.25 -62.27 -26.21
C GLU A 856 -38.52 -62.29 -27.06
N ALA A 857 -39.68 -62.05 -26.44
CA ALA A 857 -40.96 -61.96 -27.13
C ALA A 857 -41.94 -61.03 -26.37
N TRP A 858 -43.13 -60.77 -26.92
CA TRP A 858 -44.07 -59.76 -26.41
C TRP A 858 -45.46 -60.32 -26.12
N ILE A 859 -46.09 -59.88 -25.03
CA ILE A 859 -47.46 -60.22 -24.64
C ILE A 859 -48.31 -58.95 -24.45
N SER A 860 -49.62 -59.03 -24.69
CA SER A 860 -50.51 -57.88 -24.57
C SER A 860 -50.74 -57.54 -23.09
N GLY A 861 -50.49 -56.29 -22.69
CA GLY A 861 -50.49 -55.88 -21.29
C GLY A 861 -51.87 -55.94 -20.62
N SER A 862 -52.94 -55.66 -21.37
CA SER A 862 -54.33 -55.68 -20.89
C SER A 862 -54.86 -57.07 -20.52
N ALA A 863 -54.08 -58.13 -20.76
CA ALA A 863 -54.44 -59.52 -20.48
C ALA A 863 -53.69 -60.12 -19.27
N ASN A 864 -52.97 -59.29 -18.50
CA ASN A 864 -52.13 -59.71 -17.38
C ASN A 864 -52.45 -58.93 -16.10
N HIS A 865 -52.21 -59.55 -14.95
CA HIS A 865 -52.05 -58.88 -13.66
C HIS A 865 -50.56 -58.67 -13.42
N VAL A 866 -50.14 -57.42 -13.27
CA VAL A 866 -48.72 -57.05 -13.14
C VAL A 866 -48.39 -56.91 -11.66
N SER A 867 -47.63 -57.86 -11.11
CA SER A 867 -47.12 -57.82 -9.74
C SER A 867 -45.65 -57.40 -9.73
N ALA A 868 -45.35 -56.30 -9.06
CA ALA A 868 -43.99 -55.86 -8.78
C ALA A 868 -43.87 -55.57 -7.29
N ASN A 869 -42.97 -56.24 -6.58
CA ASN A 869 -42.55 -55.76 -5.27
C ASN A 869 -41.53 -54.61 -5.44
N ARG A 870 -42.00 -53.51 -6.03
CA ARG A 870 -41.27 -52.24 -6.10
C ARG A 870 -41.12 -51.60 -4.73
N GLU A 871 -41.97 -51.96 -3.76
CA GLU A 871 -42.01 -51.31 -2.44
C GLU A 871 -40.72 -51.56 -1.65
N MET A 872 -39.95 -52.61 -1.95
CA MET A 872 -38.59 -52.81 -1.43
C MET A 872 -37.61 -51.67 -1.79
N LEU A 873 -37.81 -50.93 -2.89
CA LEU A 873 -36.98 -49.76 -3.22
C LEU A 873 -37.09 -48.63 -2.18
N GLN A 874 -38.03 -48.69 -1.23
CA GLN A 874 -38.06 -47.81 -0.06
C GLN A 874 -36.85 -48.00 0.87
N PHE A 875 -36.19 -49.16 0.79
CA PHE A 875 -34.98 -49.50 1.55
C PHE A 875 -33.69 -49.24 0.75
N LEU A 876 -33.78 -48.73 -0.49
CA LEU A 876 -32.58 -48.32 -1.24
C LEU A 876 -31.82 -47.26 -0.44
N ASN A 877 -30.52 -47.47 -0.28
CA ASN A 877 -29.61 -46.50 0.33
C ASN A 877 -29.49 -45.29 -0.60
N LEU A 878 -29.91 -44.15 -0.08
CA LEU A 878 -29.92 -42.85 -0.76
C LEU A 878 -28.63 -42.08 -0.52
N GLN A 879 -27.74 -42.56 0.34
CA GLN A 879 -26.42 -41.96 0.57
C GLN A 879 -25.42 -42.42 -0.51
N GLY A 880 -24.68 -41.45 -1.06
CA GLY A 880 -23.63 -41.66 -2.06
C GLY A 880 -24.14 -41.90 -3.48
N SER A 881 -23.28 -41.61 -4.46
CA SER A 881 -23.60 -41.82 -5.88
C SER A 881 -23.44 -43.30 -6.27
N VAL A 882 -24.37 -43.86 -7.05
CA VAL A 882 -24.25 -45.24 -7.56
C VAL A 882 -23.48 -45.37 -8.88
N GLY A 883 -23.13 -44.24 -9.51
CA GLY A 883 -22.17 -44.20 -10.63
C GLY A 883 -22.77 -44.15 -12.02
N VAL A 884 -24.02 -43.70 -12.17
CA VAL A 884 -24.69 -43.56 -13.47
C VAL A 884 -23.97 -42.52 -14.33
N SER A 885 -23.73 -42.83 -15.60
CA SER A 885 -23.15 -41.88 -16.56
C SER A 885 -24.12 -40.75 -16.91
N VAL A 886 -23.58 -39.55 -17.19
CA VAL A 886 -24.37 -38.38 -17.61
C VAL A 886 -25.24 -38.67 -18.84
N GLU A 887 -24.72 -39.46 -19.80
CA GLU A 887 -25.47 -39.91 -20.98
C GLU A 887 -26.72 -40.73 -20.61
N ASN A 888 -26.57 -41.66 -19.66
CA ASN A 888 -27.69 -42.45 -19.15
C ASN A 888 -28.69 -41.58 -18.37
N LEU A 889 -28.23 -40.68 -17.50
CA LEU A 889 -29.10 -39.73 -16.79
C LEU A 889 -29.89 -38.85 -17.77
N ASN A 890 -29.24 -38.34 -18.81
CA ASN A 890 -29.88 -37.55 -19.87
C ASN A 890 -30.90 -38.36 -20.69
N ARG A 891 -30.70 -39.68 -20.86
CA ARG A 891 -31.70 -40.55 -21.51
C ARG A 891 -32.99 -40.66 -20.69
N GLU A 892 -32.89 -40.81 -19.38
CA GLU A 892 -34.05 -40.90 -18.48
C GLU A 892 -34.78 -39.56 -18.31
N LEU A 893 -34.06 -38.44 -18.49
CA LEU A 893 -34.60 -37.07 -18.46
C LEU A 893 -35.24 -36.61 -19.79
N ARG A 894 -35.34 -37.47 -20.82
CA ARG A 894 -35.94 -37.11 -22.11
C ARG A 894 -37.42 -36.77 -21.97
N ASN A 895 -37.84 -35.64 -22.56
CA ASN A 895 -39.18 -35.06 -22.43
C ASN A 895 -39.60 -34.73 -20.97
N ALA A 896 -38.65 -34.54 -20.04
CA ALA A 896 -38.93 -34.19 -18.64
C ALA A 896 -39.04 -32.68 -18.40
N GLY A 897 -39.54 -31.92 -19.37
CA GLY A 897 -39.67 -30.47 -19.28
C GLY A 897 -38.33 -29.78 -19.05
N ILE A 898 -38.27 -28.86 -18.08
CA ILE A 898 -37.04 -28.13 -17.74
C ILE A 898 -35.90 -29.00 -17.19
N LEU A 899 -36.18 -30.26 -16.84
CA LEU A 899 -35.17 -31.22 -16.38
C LEU A 899 -34.45 -31.93 -17.55
N GLU A 900 -34.91 -31.77 -18.79
CA GLU A 900 -34.28 -32.39 -19.96
C GLU A 900 -32.87 -31.84 -20.19
N GLY A 901 -31.89 -32.75 -20.37
CA GLY A 901 -30.47 -32.39 -20.51
C GLY A 901 -29.71 -32.12 -19.20
N GLN A 902 -30.40 -32.08 -18.05
CA GLN A 902 -29.81 -31.73 -16.75
C GLN A 902 -29.03 -32.87 -16.05
N GLY A 903 -28.72 -33.97 -16.75
CA GLY A 903 -28.03 -35.13 -16.18
C GLY A 903 -26.63 -34.81 -15.63
N ALA A 904 -25.97 -33.77 -16.14
CA ALA A 904 -24.71 -33.27 -15.59
C ALA A 904 -24.92 -32.60 -14.22
N ALA A 905 -25.92 -31.73 -14.08
CA ALA A 905 -26.27 -31.09 -12.82
C ALA A 905 -26.70 -32.11 -11.76
N PHE A 906 -27.51 -33.11 -12.12
CA PHE A 906 -27.85 -34.21 -11.20
C PHE A 906 -26.65 -35.06 -10.78
N ARG A 907 -25.70 -35.31 -11.70
CA ARG A 907 -24.47 -36.04 -11.39
C ARG A 907 -23.55 -35.25 -10.45
N GLN A 908 -23.43 -33.94 -10.65
CA GLN A 908 -22.67 -33.04 -9.77
C GLN A 908 -23.33 -32.94 -8.40
N ALA A 909 -24.65 -32.66 -8.37
CA ALA A 909 -25.46 -32.63 -7.15
C ALA A 909 -25.31 -33.89 -6.30
N SER A 910 -25.30 -35.07 -6.95
CA SER A 910 -25.12 -36.36 -6.29
C SER A 910 -23.75 -36.50 -5.61
N ILE A 911 -22.68 -36.07 -6.28
CA ILE A 911 -21.30 -36.11 -5.74
C ILE A 911 -21.14 -35.10 -4.60
N GLU A 912 -21.58 -33.85 -4.78
CA GLU A 912 -21.41 -32.78 -3.80
C GLU A 912 -22.30 -32.94 -2.56
N ALA A 913 -23.50 -33.49 -2.72
CA ALA A 913 -24.43 -33.71 -1.61
C ALA A 913 -24.24 -35.07 -0.92
N ASP A 914 -23.44 -36.00 -1.46
CA ASP A 914 -23.40 -37.41 -1.04
C ASP A 914 -24.79 -38.07 -1.06
N VAL A 915 -25.54 -37.86 -2.16
CA VAL A 915 -26.91 -38.38 -2.36
C VAL A 915 -27.04 -39.10 -3.70
N ASN A 916 -27.76 -40.21 -3.72
CA ASN A 916 -27.98 -41.08 -4.87
C ASN A 916 -28.68 -40.35 -6.04
N GLU A 917 -28.04 -40.31 -7.21
CA GLU A 917 -28.52 -39.58 -8.40
C GLU A 917 -29.84 -40.12 -8.97
N ILE A 918 -30.10 -41.41 -8.81
CA ILE A 918 -31.36 -42.05 -9.24
C ILE A 918 -32.51 -41.53 -8.40
N TYR A 919 -32.28 -41.36 -7.09
CA TYR A 919 -33.25 -40.77 -6.18
C TYR A 919 -33.45 -39.27 -6.44
N LEU A 920 -32.37 -38.50 -6.66
CA LEU A 920 -32.51 -37.07 -6.98
C LEU A 920 -33.36 -36.85 -8.24
N ILE A 921 -33.11 -37.59 -9.33
CA ILE A 921 -33.95 -37.52 -10.54
C ILE A 921 -35.38 -38.00 -10.25
N SER A 922 -35.54 -39.12 -9.54
CA SER A 922 -36.87 -39.65 -9.19
C SER A 922 -37.71 -38.64 -8.42
N HIS A 923 -37.11 -38.00 -7.41
CA HIS A 923 -37.77 -37.04 -6.54
C HIS A 923 -38.08 -35.75 -7.31
N ALA A 924 -37.11 -35.21 -8.05
CA ALA A 924 -37.33 -34.03 -8.89
C ALA A 924 -38.43 -34.24 -9.93
N ILE A 925 -38.44 -35.38 -10.63
CA ILE A 925 -39.49 -35.70 -11.61
C ILE A 925 -40.87 -35.72 -10.95
N LEU A 926 -41.02 -36.27 -9.73
CA LEU A 926 -42.31 -36.33 -9.05
C LEU A 926 -42.76 -34.95 -8.57
N GLU A 927 -41.93 -34.26 -7.80
CA GLU A 927 -42.27 -32.96 -7.17
C GLU A 927 -42.51 -31.85 -8.21
N THR A 928 -41.89 -31.95 -9.39
CA THR A 928 -42.07 -30.99 -10.49
C THR A 928 -43.12 -31.40 -11.53
N GLY A 929 -43.76 -32.56 -11.37
CA GLY A 929 -44.68 -33.10 -12.37
C GLY A 929 -44.03 -33.24 -13.75
N ARG A 930 -42.88 -33.93 -13.83
CA ARG A 930 -42.00 -34.03 -15.01
C ARG A 930 -41.56 -32.66 -15.54
N GLY A 931 -41.00 -31.84 -14.65
CA GLY A 931 -40.38 -30.54 -14.98
C GLY A 931 -41.35 -29.50 -15.54
N SER A 932 -42.66 -29.65 -15.30
CA SER A 932 -43.71 -28.79 -15.86
C SER A 932 -44.40 -27.89 -14.83
N SER A 933 -44.17 -28.11 -13.52
CA SER A 933 -44.79 -27.31 -12.46
C SER A 933 -44.36 -25.84 -12.51
N ARG A 934 -45.20 -24.95 -11.94
CA ARG A 934 -44.91 -23.51 -11.90
C ARG A 934 -43.64 -23.18 -11.11
N LEU A 935 -43.33 -23.95 -10.07
CA LEU A 935 -42.10 -23.84 -9.28
C LEU A 935 -40.86 -24.30 -10.03
N ALA A 936 -40.98 -25.36 -10.83
CA ALA A 936 -39.88 -25.88 -11.66
C ALA A 936 -39.57 -24.96 -12.84
N THR A 937 -40.60 -24.37 -13.45
CA THR A 937 -40.49 -23.53 -14.67
C THR A 937 -40.12 -22.07 -14.41
N GLY A 938 -39.82 -21.70 -13.16
CA GLY A 938 -39.33 -20.38 -12.77
C GLY A 938 -40.43 -19.42 -12.31
N VAL A 939 -40.34 -18.89 -11.10
CA VAL A 939 -41.24 -17.88 -10.53
C VAL A 939 -40.49 -16.57 -10.33
N LEU A 940 -41.05 -15.44 -10.78
CA LEU A 940 -40.51 -14.12 -10.43
C LEU A 940 -40.85 -13.83 -8.97
N VAL A 941 -39.84 -13.52 -8.16
CA VAL A 941 -39.97 -13.09 -6.77
C VAL A 941 -39.41 -11.70 -6.64
N ASP A 942 -40.26 -10.78 -6.21
CA ASP A 942 -40.04 -9.36 -5.91
C ASP A 942 -40.38 -9.01 -4.45
N GLU A 943 -40.91 -9.97 -3.68
CA GLU A 943 -41.22 -9.85 -2.25
C GLU A 943 -40.94 -11.17 -1.51
N VAL A 944 -40.38 -11.10 -0.30
CA VAL A 944 -40.14 -12.24 0.61
C VAL A 944 -40.62 -11.87 2.01
N ASN A 945 -41.45 -12.71 2.64
CA ASN A 945 -42.02 -12.49 3.98
C ASN A 945 -42.70 -11.11 4.18
N GLY A 946 -43.30 -10.52 3.15
CA GLY A 946 -43.90 -9.18 3.24
C GLY A 946 -42.95 -8.02 2.98
N GLN A 947 -41.68 -8.29 2.61
CA GLN A 947 -40.64 -7.28 2.36
C GLN A 947 -40.19 -7.29 0.90
N PRO A 948 -40.09 -6.13 0.22
CA PRO A 948 -39.63 -6.08 -1.16
C PRO A 948 -38.16 -6.50 -1.29
N VAL A 949 -37.85 -7.24 -2.36
CA VAL A 949 -36.50 -7.72 -2.68
C VAL A 949 -36.19 -7.46 -4.16
N THR A 950 -34.91 -7.50 -4.53
CA THR A 950 -34.47 -7.37 -5.93
C THR A 950 -35.15 -8.40 -6.82
N PRO A 951 -35.96 -8.02 -7.84
CA PRO A 951 -36.72 -8.99 -8.61
C PRO A 951 -35.83 -10.02 -9.33
N ARG A 952 -36.04 -11.31 -9.02
CA ARG A 952 -35.32 -12.44 -9.65
C ARG A 952 -36.27 -13.58 -9.99
N VAL A 953 -36.02 -14.27 -11.11
CA VAL A 953 -36.67 -15.55 -11.40
C VAL A 953 -35.92 -16.64 -10.63
N VAL A 954 -36.67 -17.44 -9.87
CA VAL A 954 -36.16 -18.53 -9.02
C VAL A 954 -36.79 -19.85 -9.39
N TYR A 955 -36.05 -20.93 -9.22
CA TYR A 955 -36.41 -22.28 -9.62
C TYR A 955 -36.41 -23.21 -8.40
N ASN A 956 -37.36 -24.13 -8.30
CA ASN A 956 -37.43 -25.09 -7.19
C ASN A 956 -37.76 -26.50 -7.74
N MET A 957 -36.72 -27.33 -7.87
CA MET A 957 -36.82 -28.66 -8.49
C MET A 957 -37.26 -29.78 -7.53
N PHE A 958 -37.46 -29.50 -6.24
CA PHE A 958 -37.79 -30.53 -5.24
C PHE A 958 -38.96 -30.13 -4.32
N GLY A 959 -39.71 -29.07 -4.64
CA GLY A 959 -40.83 -28.59 -3.84
C GLY A 959 -40.46 -28.05 -2.45
N ILE A 960 -39.17 -27.75 -2.20
CA ILE A 960 -38.66 -27.42 -0.86
C ILE A 960 -39.27 -26.09 -0.38
N GLY A 961 -39.95 -26.11 0.77
CA GLY A 961 -40.64 -24.95 1.33
C GLY A 961 -42.05 -24.69 0.76
N ALA A 962 -42.54 -25.52 -0.16
CA ALA A 962 -43.94 -25.45 -0.59
C ALA A 962 -44.87 -26.00 0.52
N VAL A 963 -45.85 -25.19 0.95
CA VAL A 963 -46.83 -25.56 1.99
C VAL A 963 -48.24 -25.43 1.43
N ASP A 964 -49.11 -26.40 1.71
CA ASP A 964 -50.45 -26.61 1.12
C ASP A 964 -51.31 -25.35 0.86
N HIS A 965 -51.27 -24.36 1.75
CA HIS A 965 -52.09 -23.15 1.65
C HIS A 965 -51.51 -22.07 0.70
N ALA A 966 -50.22 -22.13 0.36
CA ALA A 966 -49.55 -21.19 -0.53
C ALA A 966 -48.29 -21.81 -1.21
N PRO A 967 -48.40 -22.97 -1.88
CA PRO A 967 -47.24 -23.79 -2.23
C PRO A 967 -46.31 -23.11 -3.24
N VAL A 968 -46.86 -22.44 -4.26
CA VAL A 968 -46.07 -21.72 -5.27
C VAL A 968 -45.37 -20.50 -4.69
N ARG A 969 -46.03 -19.74 -3.79
CA ARG A 969 -45.46 -18.54 -3.19
C ARG A 969 -44.33 -18.90 -2.22
N LEU A 970 -44.62 -19.73 -1.22
CA LEU A 970 -43.63 -20.09 -0.19
C LEU A 970 -42.47 -20.94 -0.73
N GLY A 971 -42.74 -21.81 -1.72
CA GLY A 971 -41.67 -22.53 -2.43
C GLY A 971 -40.78 -21.63 -3.29
N ALA A 972 -41.30 -20.51 -3.82
CA ALA A 972 -40.51 -19.52 -4.54
C ALA A 972 -39.72 -18.60 -3.59
N GLU A 973 -40.35 -18.10 -2.52
CA GLU A 973 -39.65 -17.34 -1.48
C GLU A 973 -38.50 -18.14 -0.87
N ARG A 974 -38.69 -19.46 -0.63
CA ARG A 974 -37.59 -20.34 -0.18
C ARG A 974 -36.47 -20.45 -1.22
N ALA A 975 -36.81 -20.61 -2.49
CA ALA A 975 -35.83 -20.67 -3.58
C ALA A 975 -35.05 -19.36 -3.74
N TYR A 976 -35.68 -18.20 -3.47
CA TYR A 976 -35.00 -16.90 -3.44
C TYR A 976 -33.99 -16.81 -2.29
N ILE A 977 -34.40 -17.19 -1.07
CA ILE A 977 -33.54 -17.20 0.12
C ILE A 977 -32.31 -18.12 -0.06
N GLU A 978 -32.46 -19.24 -0.76
CA GLU A 978 -31.38 -20.20 -1.03
C GLU A 978 -30.61 -19.91 -2.34
N GLY A 979 -30.93 -18.81 -3.04
CA GLY A 979 -30.17 -18.36 -4.24
C GLY A 979 -30.38 -19.19 -5.51
N TRP A 980 -31.50 -19.92 -5.65
CA TRP A 980 -31.76 -20.84 -6.76
C TRP A 980 -32.20 -20.13 -8.04
N PHE A 981 -31.31 -19.28 -8.58
CA PHE A 981 -31.57 -18.42 -9.74
C PHE A 981 -31.42 -19.11 -11.11
N THR A 982 -31.01 -20.38 -11.15
CA THR A 982 -31.04 -21.21 -12.37
C THR A 982 -31.54 -22.63 -12.06
N PRO A 983 -32.01 -23.39 -13.09
CA PRO A 983 -32.35 -24.80 -12.95
C PRO A 983 -31.23 -25.66 -12.36
N GLU A 984 -29.99 -25.44 -12.79
CA GLU A 984 -28.79 -26.19 -12.38
C GLU A 984 -28.49 -25.98 -10.90
N ILE A 985 -28.51 -24.72 -10.44
CA ILE A 985 -28.27 -24.36 -9.03
C ILE A 985 -29.39 -24.94 -8.15
N SER A 986 -30.64 -24.87 -8.60
CA SER A 986 -31.78 -25.48 -7.90
C SER A 986 -31.63 -26.99 -7.70
N ILE A 987 -31.06 -27.70 -8.69
CA ILE A 987 -30.76 -29.13 -8.60
C ILE A 987 -29.64 -29.40 -7.59
N ILE A 988 -28.53 -28.65 -7.66
CA ILE A 988 -27.34 -28.88 -6.82
C ILE A 988 -27.60 -28.50 -5.36
N GLU A 989 -28.07 -27.28 -5.10
CA GLU A 989 -28.31 -26.79 -3.73
C GLU A 989 -29.56 -27.41 -3.11
N GLY A 990 -30.57 -27.75 -3.92
CA GLY A 990 -31.71 -28.55 -3.47
C GLY A 990 -31.31 -29.97 -3.03
N ALA A 991 -30.37 -30.61 -3.72
CA ALA A 991 -29.82 -31.90 -3.29
C ALA A 991 -29.01 -31.77 -1.99
N LYS A 992 -28.20 -30.72 -1.83
CA LYS A 992 -27.51 -30.41 -0.57
C LYS A 992 -28.49 -30.15 0.57
N TRP A 993 -29.64 -29.51 0.31
CA TRP A 993 -30.72 -29.36 1.28
C TRP A 993 -31.30 -30.72 1.70
N ILE A 994 -31.62 -31.60 0.74
CA ILE A 994 -32.13 -32.95 1.03
C ILE A 994 -31.10 -33.77 1.84
N SER A 995 -29.82 -33.62 1.51
CA SER A 995 -28.70 -34.26 2.23
C SER A 995 -28.62 -33.82 3.68
N ARG A 996 -28.43 -32.51 3.93
CA ARG A 996 -28.25 -31.95 5.28
C ARG A 996 -29.50 -32.10 6.15
N SER A 997 -30.69 -32.06 5.54
CA SER A 997 -31.95 -32.23 6.25
C SER A 997 -32.31 -33.69 6.52
N TYR A 998 -31.98 -34.65 5.65
CA TYR A 998 -32.45 -36.04 5.82
C TYR A 998 -31.35 -37.09 5.65
N VAL A 999 -30.81 -37.27 4.45
CA VAL A 999 -29.97 -38.44 4.09
C VAL A 999 -28.73 -38.50 4.99
N ASN A 1000 -28.01 -37.38 5.08
CA ASN A 1000 -26.77 -37.23 5.84
C ASN A 1000 -26.96 -36.35 7.09
N HIS A 1001 -28.21 -36.17 7.56
CA HIS A 1001 -28.48 -35.40 8.77
C HIS A 1001 -27.73 -35.98 9.97
N SER A 1002 -26.88 -35.17 10.60
CA SER A 1002 -25.96 -35.57 11.69
C SER A 1002 -26.60 -36.46 12.76
N THR A 1003 -27.76 -36.04 13.28
CA THR A 1003 -28.59 -36.76 14.26
C THR A 1003 -29.42 -37.91 13.66
N TYR A 1004 -30.32 -37.63 12.70
CA TYR A 1004 -31.36 -38.59 12.30
C TYR A 1004 -30.94 -39.62 11.23
N ARG A 1005 -29.94 -39.29 10.37
CA ARG A 1005 -29.33 -40.18 9.37
C ARG A 1005 -30.35 -41.01 8.57
N GLN A 1006 -31.30 -40.33 7.92
CA GLN A 1006 -32.44 -40.94 7.25
C GLN A 1006 -32.08 -41.33 5.81
N ASN A 1007 -31.11 -42.23 5.66
CA ASN A 1007 -30.52 -42.65 4.39
C ASN A 1007 -31.39 -43.58 3.51
N THR A 1008 -32.68 -43.78 3.81
CA THR A 1008 -33.63 -44.52 2.96
C THR A 1008 -34.99 -43.82 2.95
N LEU A 1009 -35.78 -43.97 1.88
CA LEU A 1009 -37.14 -43.40 1.82
C LEU A 1009 -37.99 -43.86 3.01
N TYR A 1010 -37.84 -45.13 3.42
CA TYR A 1010 -38.47 -45.66 4.62
C TYR A 1010 -38.05 -44.86 5.87
N LYS A 1011 -36.74 -44.65 6.07
CA LYS A 1011 -36.23 -43.91 7.24
C LYS A 1011 -36.67 -42.45 7.22
N MET A 1012 -36.72 -41.82 6.05
CA MET A 1012 -37.25 -40.46 5.86
C MET A 1012 -38.73 -40.36 6.24
N ARG A 1013 -39.54 -41.39 5.92
CA ARG A 1013 -40.96 -41.41 6.27
C ARG A 1013 -41.20 -41.73 7.74
N TRP A 1014 -40.58 -42.78 8.28
CA TRP A 1014 -40.98 -43.35 9.57
C TRP A 1014 -40.09 -42.96 10.74
N ASN A 1015 -38.81 -42.67 10.47
CA ASN A 1015 -37.73 -42.47 11.43
C ASN A 1015 -37.66 -43.60 12.48
N PRO A 1016 -37.22 -44.82 12.13
CA PRO A 1016 -37.15 -45.94 13.07
C PRO A 1016 -36.24 -45.69 14.29
N ALA A 1017 -35.27 -44.78 14.19
CA ALA A 1017 -34.43 -44.36 15.31
C ALA A 1017 -35.22 -43.54 16.36
N MET A 1018 -36.10 -42.65 15.88
CA MET A 1018 -36.95 -41.80 16.72
C MET A 1018 -38.39 -41.75 16.14
N PRO A 1019 -39.21 -42.80 16.30
CA PRO A 1019 -40.49 -42.92 15.62
C PRO A 1019 -41.43 -41.74 15.92
N GLY A 1020 -41.88 -41.07 14.86
CA GLY A 1020 -42.76 -39.90 14.92
C GLY A 1020 -42.02 -38.55 14.95
N VAL A 1021 -40.69 -38.54 15.03
CA VAL A 1021 -39.86 -37.34 14.99
C VAL A 1021 -39.25 -37.16 13.60
N HIS A 1022 -39.15 -35.92 13.11
CA HIS A 1022 -38.45 -35.55 11.88
C HIS A 1022 -38.84 -36.42 10.66
N GLN A 1023 -40.12 -36.38 10.28
CA GLN A 1023 -40.67 -37.15 9.16
C GLN A 1023 -40.88 -36.27 7.93
N TYR A 1024 -40.48 -36.76 6.75
CA TYR A 1024 -40.57 -36.00 5.50
C TYR A 1024 -42.01 -35.68 5.07
N ALA A 1025 -42.96 -36.57 5.38
CA ALA A 1025 -44.35 -36.45 4.95
C ALA A 1025 -45.34 -37.07 5.95
N THR A 1026 -46.56 -36.54 5.99
CA THR A 1026 -47.68 -37.08 6.79
C THR A 1026 -48.35 -38.28 6.14
N ASP A 1027 -48.34 -38.36 4.80
CA ASP A 1027 -48.91 -39.47 4.02
C ASP A 1027 -48.24 -40.81 4.34
N VAL A 1028 -49.01 -41.77 4.87
CA VAL A 1028 -48.50 -43.13 5.17
C VAL A 1028 -47.95 -43.84 3.93
N GLY A 1029 -48.45 -43.51 2.74
CA GLY A 1029 -48.02 -44.10 1.47
C GLY A 1029 -46.88 -43.38 0.76
N TRP A 1030 -46.32 -42.31 1.33
CA TRP A 1030 -45.36 -41.43 0.62
C TRP A 1030 -44.17 -42.19 0.04
N ALA A 1031 -43.47 -42.97 0.87
CA ALA A 1031 -42.27 -43.70 0.44
C ALA A 1031 -42.59 -44.74 -0.64
N SER A 1032 -43.72 -45.44 -0.55
CA SER A 1032 -44.18 -46.41 -1.56
C SER A 1032 -44.45 -45.73 -2.91
N LYS A 1033 -45.05 -44.53 -2.91
CA LYS A 1033 -45.34 -43.77 -4.15
C LYS A 1033 -44.06 -43.46 -4.94
N GLN A 1034 -42.99 -43.05 -4.26
CA GLN A 1034 -41.69 -42.74 -4.87
C GLN A 1034 -41.08 -43.94 -5.62
N THR A 1035 -41.32 -45.18 -5.16
CA THR A 1035 -40.71 -46.39 -5.75
C THR A 1035 -41.05 -46.64 -7.21
N SER A 1036 -42.17 -46.11 -7.70
CA SER A 1036 -42.58 -46.30 -9.11
C SER A 1036 -41.62 -45.57 -10.06
N MET A 1037 -41.16 -44.39 -9.67
CA MET A 1037 -40.22 -43.59 -10.47
C MET A 1037 -38.78 -44.08 -10.29
N LEU A 1038 -38.36 -44.43 -9.06
CA LEU A 1038 -37.10 -45.14 -8.83
C LEU A 1038 -36.98 -46.38 -9.71
N ARG A 1039 -38.02 -47.23 -9.77
CA ARG A 1039 -38.05 -48.42 -10.65
C ARG A 1039 -37.96 -48.04 -12.13
N SER A 1040 -38.64 -46.97 -12.57
CA SER A 1040 -38.59 -46.54 -13.97
C SER A 1040 -37.18 -46.14 -14.41
N ILE A 1041 -36.40 -45.52 -13.51
CA ILE A 1041 -35.03 -45.10 -13.74
C ILE A 1041 -34.06 -46.27 -13.57
N ILE A 1042 -34.35 -47.24 -12.68
CA ILE A 1042 -33.59 -48.48 -12.54
C ILE A 1042 -34.08 -49.51 -13.58
N GLY A 1043 -33.79 -49.24 -14.86
CA GLY A 1043 -34.04 -50.16 -15.96
C GLY A 1043 -32.99 -51.27 -16.07
N TYR A 1044 -33.32 -52.37 -16.77
CA TYR A 1044 -32.41 -53.50 -17.02
C TYR A 1044 -31.06 -53.07 -17.64
N SER A 1045 -31.07 -52.10 -18.56
CA SER A 1045 -29.87 -51.58 -19.23
C SER A 1045 -28.91 -50.80 -18.31
N LEU A 1046 -29.33 -50.50 -17.07
CA LEU A 1046 -28.51 -49.85 -16.05
C LEU A 1046 -28.03 -50.85 -14.99
N MET A 1047 -28.72 -51.97 -14.80
CA MET A 1047 -28.37 -53.01 -13.83
C MET A 1047 -27.00 -53.64 -14.11
N ASP A 1048 -26.60 -53.81 -15.38
CA ASP A 1048 -25.33 -54.46 -15.77
C ASP A 1048 -24.07 -53.76 -15.20
N ASN A 1049 -24.20 -52.52 -14.72
CA ASN A 1049 -23.08 -51.71 -14.23
C ASN A 1049 -23.29 -51.07 -12.84
N LEU A 1050 -24.45 -51.31 -12.20
CA LEU A 1050 -24.82 -50.69 -10.92
C LEU A 1050 -24.85 -51.71 -9.77
N ILE A 1051 -24.45 -51.24 -8.58
CA ILE A 1051 -24.59 -51.99 -7.33
C ILE A 1051 -25.57 -51.24 -6.44
N LEU A 1052 -26.78 -51.77 -6.30
CA LEU A 1052 -27.79 -51.19 -5.42
C LEU A 1052 -27.56 -51.65 -3.98
N ASN A 1053 -27.35 -50.70 -3.08
CA ASN A 1053 -27.21 -50.96 -1.65
C ASN A 1053 -28.59 -50.78 -0.97
N PHE A 1054 -29.00 -51.74 -0.15
CA PHE A 1054 -30.25 -51.72 0.62
C PHE A 1054 -29.97 -51.75 2.12
N ASP A 1055 -30.78 -51.02 2.88
CA ASP A 1055 -30.69 -50.86 4.33
C ASP A 1055 -32.09 -51.05 4.94
N ILE A 1056 -32.33 -52.27 5.42
CA ILE A 1056 -33.61 -52.75 5.93
C ILE A 1056 -33.66 -52.52 7.45
N PRO A 1057 -34.64 -51.77 7.98
CA PRO A 1057 -34.78 -51.55 9.41
C PRO A 1057 -35.34 -52.80 10.11
N LYS A 1058 -34.81 -53.10 11.29
CA LYS A 1058 -35.19 -54.26 12.11
C LYS A 1058 -35.55 -53.79 13.51
N TYR A 1059 -36.84 -53.81 13.84
CA TYR A 1059 -37.34 -53.49 15.17
C TYR A 1059 -37.02 -54.61 16.17
N GLN A 1060 -37.04 -54.30 17.47
CA GLN A 1060 -36.76 -55.23 18.57
C GLN A 1060 -37.85 -56.29 18.74
#